data_AF-A0A933Q004-F1
#
_entry.id   AF-A0A933Q004-F1
#
_cell.length_a   1.000
_cell.length_b   1.000
_cell.length_c   1.000
_cell.angle_alpha   90.00
_cell.angle_beta   90.00
_cell.angle_gamma   90.00
#
_symmetry.space_group_name_H-M   'P 1'
#
loop_
_entity.id
_entity.type
_entity.pdbx_description
1 polymer ?
#
loop_
_entity_poly.entity_id
_entity_poly.type
_entity_poly.pdbx_seq_one_letter_code
_entity_poly.pdbx_strand_id
1 'polypeptide(L)'
;MKHDSRLLLLRSLIIVFIAVSIAWSATNIIDFDNGNNEYTTGSIASISGGNAIEGSSLVADTRNAAGTWIQFFASKPGLFKPNTEYTVIFDYKNIDLPPDSYLHCVIRDPSIGDSSTLKSINLPDDTGLKTRKFTVRIPDNTSYSLIFFMHKKGLVSIDNIRIVEGGFVVKRTAKPDTQKVQEDAMPPQGPKMFSIDAPLKKNGPVLSAADFGADPANPNNFEAFQRAAAACRERNAASLVIPKGRYYLESMEDTLQFANLSNFTLDGQGSELIFFRPRLKWGWPFFYITNCHRAQFLNIAIDWNWEKMPLASVVTVTATGSNGDYIDCRFTEHERFPAPDAMPRDLQALDPKTMTVGFEGSSDISECFQEKMEWLSPNTARVRLDPKSKSYGYGRFLLQKKVVPGMYFRMRHFNYDMGGLRIYDSTQITLSNAAVYSSPGMGIFISGDTHHIAFKNVRIAPKPGASNRCISTTADHFHANNSQGYLLFDGCDFGFGGDDCINIHDNNFYGTRTGERSFLGKHFRMWATPIHEGDTIEFRNEDLSPAGVQAVIRSFSYDAKKEECSIEFDRPVPDGKLLVCFNRRYGSHNYIIRNSYFHDNRAAGFRLQADNGLAENNRFYHNQMPAIRIETGYSLTSWCEGYGLTNLVIRGNTFDSCNTVGNEEHGPVIHMSVFRKDTSSPDNKSPYPIFSDLLVESNRFINAAGTLMTVSSAGNVTIRNNKIYGEQARMQTNAKRSAVYASYTTNISVINNVWQASPYVPAPGLIYESDTIYGIRFDGNTVKQD
;
A
#
# COMPACT_ATOMS: atom_id res chain seq x y z
N MET A 1 69.40 -0.51 20.34
CA MET A 1 69.22 0.68 21.21
C MET A 1 67.99 1.41 20.67
N LYS A 2 66.78 1.07 21.12
CA LYS A 2 66.04 1.46 22.34
C LYS A 2 65.14 2.70 22.14
N HIS A 3 63.85 2.45 22.35
CA HIS A 3 62.67 3.33 22.56
C HIS A 3 61.77 3.51 21.33
N ASP A 4 60.76 2.66 21.08
CA ASP A 4 59.64 2.05 21.85
C ASP A 4 58.32 2.79 21.55
N SER A 5 57.64 2.22 20.56
CA SER A 5 56.34 2.59 20.01
C SER A 5 55.29 1.67 20.60
N ARG A 6 54.65 2.05 21.71
CA ARG A 6 53.47 1.35 22.24
C ARG A 6 52.54 2.31 22.98
N LEU A 7 51.63 2.94 22.26
CA LEU A 7 50.35 3.41 22.82
C LEU A 7 49.34 3.50 21.65
N LEU A 8 48.11 3.05 21.89
CA LEU A 8 46.96 2.99 20.96
C LEU A 8 46.85 1.74 20.05
N LEU A 9 46.90 0.55 20.64
CA LEU A 9 46.30 -0.66 20.08
C LEU A 9 45.90 -1.62 21.21
N LEU A 10 44.89 -1.23 22.00
CA LEU A 10 44.38 -2.06 23.11
C LEU A 10 42.97 -1.63 23.53
N ARG A 11 41.96 -1.97 22.70
CA ARG A 11 40.56 -2.21 23.12
C ARG A 11 39.85 -3.09 22.08
N SER A 12 40.36 -4.29 21.86
CA SER A 12 39.71 -5.40 21.16
C SER A 12 40.46 -6.68 21.52
N LEU A 13 39.75 -7.76 21.81
CA LEU A 13 40.19 -9.06 22.36
C LEU A 13 40.18 -9.17 23.90
N ILE A 14 39.04 -9.65 24.43
CA ILE A 14 39.03 -10.84 25.30
C ILE A 14 37.86 -11.72 24.82
N ILE A 15 38.17 -12.70 23.98
CA ILE A 15 37.36 -13.91 23.80
C ILE A 15 38.04 -14.97 24.67
N VAL A 16 37.33 -15.47 25.69
CA VAL A 16 37.73 -16.69 26.42
C VAL A 16 36.73 -17.77 26.07
N PHE A 17 37.18 -18.75 25.30
CA PHE A 17 36.53 -20.03 25.07
C PHE A 17 36.66 -20.89 26.33
N ILE A 18 35.55 -21.33 26.93
CA ILE A 18 35.51 -22.55 27.75
C ILE A 18 34.22 -23.32 27.41
N ALA A 19 34.38 -24.52 26.87
CA ALA A 19 33.32 -25.50 26.71
C ALA A 19 33.20 -26.32 28.01
N VAL A 20 32.03 -26.29 28.67
CA VAL A 20 31.62 -27.30 29.65
C VAL A 20 30.12 -27.55 29.50
N SER A 21 29.78 -28.82 29.25
CA SER A 21 28.41 -29.36 29.26
C SER A 21 27.90 -29.50 30.69
N ILE A 22 26.92 -28.68 31.10
CA ILE A 22 26.16 -28.83 32.36
C ILE A 22 24.70 -28.51 32.07
N ALA A 23 23.78 -29.30 32.62
CA ALA A 23 22.34 -29.10 32.54
C ALA A 23 21.93 -27.85 33.34
N TRP A 24 21.19 -26.93 32.70
CA TRP A 24 20.78 -25.64 33.28
C TRP A 24 19.31 -25.66 33.71
N SER A 25 19.05 -25.40 34.99
CA SER A 25 17.73 -25.03 35.51
C SER A 25 17.86 -23.86 36.50
N ALA A 26 17.88 -22.62 35.99
CA ALA A 26 17.46 -21.40 36.69
C ALA A 26 17.58 -20.18 35.73
N THR A 27 16.46 -19.55 35.40
CA THR A 27 16.40 -18.26 34.69
C THR A 27 16.54 -17.14 35.73
N ASN A 28 17.74 -16.58 35.91
CA ASN A 28 17.94 -15.39 36.73
C ASN A 28 17.66 -14.13 35.89
N ILE A 29 16.64 -13.37 36.30
CA ILE A 29 16.30 -12.05 35.74
C ILE A 29 17.26 -11.02 36.36
N ILE A 30 17.84 -10.14 35.54
CA ILE A 30 18.75 -9.10 36.04
C ILE A 30 17.95 -7.87 36.48
N ASP A 31 18.23 -7.40 37.70
CA ASP A 31 17.70 -6.19 38.33
C ASP A 31 18.86 -5.21 38.59
N PHE A 32 18.71 -3.95 38.17
CA PHE A 32 19.75 -2.91 38.14
C PHE A 32 20.32 -2.53 39.52
N ASP A 33 19.54 -2.68 40.59
CA ASP A 33 19.92 -2.15 41.91
C ASP A 33 20.59 -3.19 42.83
N ASN A 34 20.69 -4.46 42.43
CA ASN A 34 21.29 -5.51 43.27
C ASN A 34 22.80 -5.72 43.03
N GLY A 35 23.46 -4.87 42.24
CA GLY A 35 24.93 -4.79 42.20
C GLY A 35 25.69 -6.05 41.76
N ASN A 36 25.02 -7.05 41.16
CA ASN A 36 25.71 -8.23 40.61
C ASN A 36 26.32 -7.88 39.24
N ASN A 37 27.42 -7.12 39.27
CA ASN A 37 28.25 -6.73 38.13
C ASN A 37 29.19 -7.85 37.64
N GLU A 38 28.98 -9.11 38.02
CA GLU A 38 29.84 -10.22 37.61
C GLU A 38 29.06 -11.31 36.87
N TYR A 39 29.75 -11.95 35.93
CA TYR A 39 29.36 -13.23 35.33
C TYR A 39 29.09 -14.23 36.45
N THR A 40 27.85 -14.29 36.93
CA THR A 40 27.36 -15.50 37.59
C THR A 40 27.21 -16.53 36.48
N THR A 41 27.98 -17.61 36.57
CA THR A 41 27.85 -18.76 35.69
C THR A 41 26.38 -19.16 35.64
N GLY A 42 25.68 -18.83 34.54
CA GLY A 42 24.25 -19.12 34.34
C GLY A 42 23.33 -17.97 34.01
N SER A 43 23.78 -16.73 34.09
CA SER A 43 22.97 -15.59 33.62
C SER A 43 22.91 -15.54 32.10
N ILE A 44 21.71 -15.38 31.55
CA ILE A 44 21.45 -15.22 30.10
C ILE A 44 21.65 -13.77 29.63
N ALA A 45 22.00 -12.85 30.54
CA ALA A 45 22.34 -11.48 30.21
C ALA A 45 23.45 -10.92 31.12
N SER A 46 23.98 -9.74 30.76
CA SER A 46 24.99 -9.00 31.52
C SER A 46 24.78 -7.50 31.38
N ILE A 47 25.10 -6.73 32.42
CA ILE A 47 25.03 -5.27 32.44
C ILE A 47 26.43 -4.70 32.64
N SER A 48 26.75 -3.59 31.96
CA SER A 48 27.95 -2.80 32.21
C SER A 48 27.59 -1.31 32.22
N GLY A 49 28.20 -0.49 33.10
CA GLY A 49 28.00 0.98 33.08
C GLY A 49 27.43 1.64 34.35
N GLY A 50 27.12 0.91 35.42
CA GLY A 50 26.69 1.46 36.73
C GLY A 50 25.44 0.78 37.28
N ASN A 51 24.96 1.23 38.45
CA ASN A 51 23.75 0.68 39.13
C ASN A 51 22.44 1.35 38.66
N ALA A 52 22.41 2.04 37.52
CA ALA A 52 21.23 2.75 37.02
C ALA A 52 20.89 2.35 35.58
N ILE A 53 19.59 2.37 35.22
CA ILE A 53 19.11 2.11 33.85
C ILE A 53 19.78 3.05 32.84
N GLU A 54 19.88 4.34 33.18
CA GLU A 54 20.50 5.32 32.29
C GLU A 54 22.03 5.23 32.37
N GLY A 55 22.67 5.12 31.20
CA GLY A 55 24.12 4.99 31.08
C GLY A 55 24.65 3.55 31.12
N SER A 56 23.77 2.56 31.25
CA SER A 56 24.13 1.14 31.23
C SER A 56 23.89 0.48 29.88
N SER A 57 24.72 -0.52 29.59
CA SER A 57 24.68 -1.41 28.43
C SER A 57 24.29 -2.81 28.86
N LEU A 58 23.29 -3.38 28.22
CA LEU A 58 22.76 -4.73 28.45
C LEU A 58 23.10 -5.62 27.25
N VAL A 59 23.71 -6.78 27.51
CA VAL A 59 23.94 -7.82 26.49
C VAL A 59 23.25 -9.09 26.92
N ALA A 60 22.42 -9.68 26.07
CA ALA A 60 21.68 -10.91 26.36
C ALA A 60 22.01 -12.01 25.35
N ASP A 61 22.45 -13.18 25.83
CA ASP A 61 22.67 -14.41 25.05
C ASP A 61 21.68 -15.49 25.50
N THR A 62 20.64 -15.67 24.70
CA THR A 62 19.56 -16.62 24.96
C THR A 62 19.63 -17.85 24.06
N ARG A 63 20.69 -18.02 23.25
CA ARG A 63 20.80 -19.09 22.25
C ARG A 63 20.76 -20.50 22.85
N ASN A 64 21.13 -20.63 24.11
CA ASN A 64 21.11 -21.89 24.86
C ASN A 64 20.00 -21.97 25.92
N ALA A 65 19.16 -20.95 26.06
CA ALA A 65 18.11 -20.90 27.08
C ALA A 65 16.87 -21.72 26.67
N ALA A 66 16.17 -22.33 27.63
CA ALA A 66 14.95 -23.09 27.37
C ALA A 66 13.73 -22.18 27.17
N GLY A 67 12.75 -22.61 26.36
CA GLY A 67 11.49 -21.89 26.12
C GLY A 67 11.48 -20.99 24.88
N THR A 68 10.31 -20.40 24.59
CA THR A 68 10.07 -19.54 23.42
C THR A 68 10.01 -18.06 23.76
N TRP A 69 9.63 -17.69 24.98
CA TRP A 69 9.63 -16.31 25.46
C TRP A 69 10.56 -16.21 26.64
N ILE A 70 11.70 -15.57 26.44
CA ILE A 70 12.81 -15.57 27.39
C ILE A 70 12.98 -14.14 27.91
N GLN A 71 12.43 -13.85 29.07
CA GLN A 71 12.67 -12.59 29.75
C GLN A 71 14.11 -12.56 30.25
N PHE A 72 14.87 -11.56 29.85
CA PHE A 72 16.24 -11.37 30.32
C PHE A 72 16.46 -10.06 31.07
N PHE A 73 15.46 -9.16 31.03
CA PHE A 73 15.51 -7.88 31.74
C PHE A 73 14.12 -7.41 32.15
N ALA A 74 13.98 -6.88 33.36
CA ALA A 74 12.85 -6.08 33.78
C ALA A 74 13.33 -4.97 34.72
N SER A 75 12.84 -3.75 34.52
CA SER A 75 13.05 -2.68 35.48
C SER A 75 12.24 -2.90 36.75
N LYS A 76 12.64 -2.26 37.86
CA LYS A 76 11.83 -2.28 39.08
C LYS A 76 10.47 -1.59 38.89
N PRO A 77 9.43 -2.10 39.57
CA PRO A 77 8.21 -1.33 39.84
C PRO A 77 8.56 0.03 40.45
N GLY A 78 7.87 1.09 40.05
CA GLY A 78 8.09 2.45 40.53
C GLY A 78 9.03 3.31 39.68
N LEU A 79 9.66 2.75 38.63
CA LEU A 79 10.42 3.53 37.63
C LEU A 79 9.54 4.60 36.96
N PHE A 80 8.28 4.26 36.73
CA PHE A 80 7.29 5.10 36.09
C PHE A 80 6.34 5.73 37.12
N LYS A 81 6.19 7.05 37.09
CA LYS A 81 5.21 7.76 37.91
C LYS A 81 3.78 7.51 37.39
N PRO A 82 2.78 7.37 38.29
CA PRO A 82 1.38 7.27 37.90
C PRO A 82 0.93 8.50 37.10
N ASN A 83 -0.04 8.32 36.21
CA ASN A 83 -0.67 9.37 35.41
C ASN A 83 0.29 10.22 34.56
N THR A 84 1.51 9.74 34.33
CA THR A 84 2.60 10.48 33.67
C THR A 84 2.88 9.86 32.30
N GLU A 85 3.17 10.71 31.32
CA GLU A 85 3.64 10.27 30.00
C GLU A 85 5.16 10.25 29.97
N TYR A 86 5.74 9.22 29.36
CA TYR A 86 7.18 9.04 29.21
C TYR A 86 7.55 8.79 27.76
N THR A 87 8.74 9.25 27.38
CA THR A 87 9.45 8.84 26.17
C THR A 87 10.56 7.87 26.54
N VAL A 88 10.49 6.65 26.02
CA VAL A 88 11.52 5.61 26.18
C VAL A 88 12.37 5.59 24.93
N ILE A 89 13.69 5.67 25.10
CA ILE A 89 14.69 5.64 24.02
C ILE A 89 15.72 4.57 24.38
N PHE A 90 16.16 3.76 23.43
CA PHE A 90 17.32 2.89 23.61
C PHE A 90 17.94 2.56 22.26
N ASP A 91 19.24 2.30 22.26
CA ASP A 91 19.91 1.70 21.12
C ASP A 91 19.87 0.18 21.25
N TYR A 92 19.80 -0.55 20.14
CA TYR A 92 19.91 -2.00 20.13
C TYR A 92 20.68 -2.49 18.91
N LYS A 93 21.28 -3.68 19.05
CA LYS A 93 21.92 -4.40 17.97
C LYS A 93 21.62 -5.89 18.09
N ASN A 94 21.06 -6.48 17.03
CA ASN A 94 20.92 -7.92 16.93
C ASN A 94 22.27 -8.51 16.44
N ILE A 95 23.02 -9.17 17.31
CA ILE A 95 24.38 -9.66 17.04
C ILE A 95 24.32 -11.02 16.34
N ASP A 96 23.50 -11.93 16.85
CA ASP A 96 23.23 -13.25 16.26
C ASP A 96 21.77 -13.62 16.52
N LEU A 97 20.94 -13.58 15.48
CA LEU A 97 19.50 -13.75 15.58
C LEU A 97 19.04 -14.81 14.57
N PRO A 98 18.73 -16.04 15.00
CA PRO A 98 18.19 -17.07 14.13
C PRO A 98 16.86 -16.65 13.48
N PRO A 99 16.50 -17.22 12.31
CA PRO A 99 15.23 -16.93 11.65
C PRO A 99 14.03 -17.02 12.59
N ASP A 100 13.06 -16.11 12.40
CA ASP A 100 11.84 -15.95 13.20
C ASP A 100 12.04 -15.57 14.69
N SER A 101 13.26 -15.29 15.11
CA SER A 101 13.56 -14.78 16.45
C SER A 101 13.52 -13.26 16.45
N TYR A 102 13.24 -12.63 17.61
CA TYR A 102 13.24 -11.18 17.72
C TYR A 102 13.42 -10.70 19.16
N LEU A 103 14.07 -9.55 19.31
CA LEU A 103 14.05 -8.80 20.56
C LEU A 103 12.63 -8.21 20.74
N HIS A 104 12.07 -8.33 21.94
CA HIS A 104 10.74 -7.84 22.26
C HIS A 104 10.82 -6.90 23.47
N CYS A 105 10.31 -5.68 23.32
CA CYS A 105 10.27 -4.66 24.36
C CYS A 105 8.82 -4.44 24.78
N VAL A 106 8.53 -4.44 26.08
CA VAL A 106 7.19 -4.12 26.60
C VAL A 106 7.22 -3.19 27.79
N ILE A 107 6.15 -2.40 27.94
CA ILE A 107 5.79 -1.72 29.18
C ILE A 107 4.56 -2.41 29.75
N ARG A 108 4.70 -3.03 30.93
CA ARG A 108 3.70 -3.94 31.49
C ARG A 108 3.80 -3.99 33.01
N ASP A 109 2.68 -4.25 33.69
CA ASP A 109 2.69 -4.70 35.07
C ASP A 109 3.05 -6.20 35.12
N PRO A 110 4.25 -6.56 35.59
CA PRO A 110 4.71 -7.95 35.59
C PRO A 110 3.85 -8.87 36.48
N SER A 111 3.09 -8.33 37.43
CA SER A 111 2.20 -9.11 38.30
C SER A 111 0.89 -9.52 37.62
N ILE A 112 0.42 -8.73 36.65
CA ILE A 112 -0.83 -8.97 35.91
C ILE A 112 -0.57 -9.73 34.60
N GLY A 113 0.60 -9.51 33.97
CA GLY A 113 0.96 -10.19 32.73
C GLY A 113 0.37 -9.52 31.48
N ASP A 114 0.13 -10.30 30.42
CA ASP A 114 -0.16 -9.81 29.06
C ASP A 114 -1.31 -8.80 28.98
N SER A 115 -2.36 -8.99 29.80
CA SER A 115 -3.56 -8.12 29.81
C SER A 115 -3.30 -6.69 30.30
N SER A 116 -2.18 -6.45 30.98
CA SER A 116 -1.77 -5.10 31.41
C SER A 116 -0.82 -4.41 30.43
N THR A 117 -0.46 -5.02 29.30
CA THR A 117 0.55 -4.45 28.39
C THR A 117 0.07 -3.11 27.84
N LEU A 118 0.76 -2.03 28.20
CA LEU A 118 0.49 -0.68 27.68
C LEU A 118 1.16 -0.47 26.32
N LYS A 119 2.34 -1.06 26.14
CA LYS A 119 3.12 -0.97 24.91
C LYS A 119 3.90 -2.26 24.69
N SER A 120 3.95 -2.71 23.44
CA SER A 120 4.80 -3.82 23.02
C SER A 120 5.40 -3.52 21.65
N ILE A 121 6.65 -3.92 21.44
CA ILE A 121 7.40 -3.69 20.21
C ILE A 121 8.23 -4.95 19.90
N ASN A 122 8.07 -5.49 18.70
CA ASN A 122 8.92 -6.56 18.17
C ASN A 122 10.04 -5.95 17.34
N LEU A 123 11.26 -6.47 17.49
CA LEU A 123 12.48 -6.01 16.84
C LEU A 123 13.15 -7.18 16.08
N PRO A 124 12.56 -7.63 14.96
CA PRO A 124 12.91 -8.89 14.29
C PRO A 124 14.13 -8.87 13.39
N ASP A 125 14.60 -7.72 12.89
CA ASP A 125 15.73 -7.67 11.95
C ASP A 125 16.50 -6.34 12.05
N ASP A 126 17.85 -6.42 12.16
CA ASP A 126 18.91 -5.56 11.56
C ASP A 126 20.28 -5.91 12.22
N THR A 127 21.34 -6.14 11.43
CA THR A 127 22.70 -6.45 11.93
C THR A 127 23.49 -5.19 12.34
N GLY A 128 22.89 -4.01 12.17
CA GLY A 128 23.44 -2.71 12.59
C GLY A 128 22.94 -2.22 13.95
N LEU A 129 23.65 -1.23 14.51
CA LEU A 129 23.18 -0.47 15.68
C LEU A 129 21.99 0.42 15.27
N LYS A 130 20.93 0.42 16.07
CA LYS A 130 19.70 1.20 15.83
C LYS A 130 19.24 1.89 17.09
N THR A 131 18.55 3.01 16.94
CA THR A 131 17.84 3.67 18.03
C THR A 131 16.34 3.37 17.92
N ARG A 132 15.72 3.00 19.03
CA ARG A 132 14.26 2.89 19.20
C ARG A 132 13.77 3.97 20.13
N LYS A 133 12.59 4.49 19.80
CA LYS A 133 11.93 5.57 20.53
C LYS A 133 10.42 5.37 20.51
N PHE A 134 9.75 5.47 21.65
CA PHE A 134 8.30 5.46 21.73
C PHE A 134 7.79 6.21 22.97
N THR A 135 6.53 6.65 22.93
CA THR A 135 5.83 7.17 24.11
C THR A 135 4.96 6.11 24.78
N VAL A 136 4.79 6.24 26.09
CA VAL A 136 3.82 5.47 26.88
C VAL A 136 3.21 6.37 27.94
N ARG A 137 1.88 6.32 28.10
CA ARG A 137 1.20 6.96 29.21
C ARG A 137 0.90 5.93 30.29
N ILE A 138 1.40 6.21 31.49
CA ILE A 138 1.28 5.33 32.64
C ILE A 138 -0.06 5.65 33.31
N PRO A 139 -0.93 4.65 33.56
CA PRO A 139 -2.19 4.86 34.26
C PRO A 139 -1.92 5.18 35.74
N ASP A 140 -2.97 5.30 36.54
CA ASP A 140 -2.85 5.57 37.98
C ASP A 140 -2.33 4.34 38.76
N ASN A 141 -1.11 3.89 38.46
CA ASN A 141 -0.47 2.71 39.03
C ASN A 141 1.06 2.79 38.85
N THR A 142 1.82 2.44 39.89
CA THR A 142 3.30 2.46 39.92
C THR A 142 3.94 1.13 39.50
N SER A 143 3.17 0.05 39.34
CA SER A 143 3.73 -1.30 39.16
C SER A 143 4.23 -1.62 37.74
N TYR A 144 4.15 -0.67 36.82
CA TYR A 144 4.63 -0.84 35.45
C TYR A 144 6.17 -0.86 35.37
N SER A 145 6.68 -1.77 34.54
CA SER A 145 8.11 -1.94 34.27
C SER A 145 8.41 -1.91 32.77
N LEU A 146 9.63 -1.50 32.42
CA LEU A 146 10.24 -1.73 31.11
C LEU A 146 10.85 -3.14 31.11
N ILE A 147 10.45 -3.97 30.17
CA ILE A 147 10.84 -5.38 30.12
C ILE A 147 11.33 -5.73 28.72
N PHE A 148 12.47 -6.43 28.64
CA PHE A 148 12.98 -7.01 27.40
C PHE A 148 12.91 -8.54 27.45
N PHE A 149 12.41 -9.11 26.35
CA PHE A 149 12.34 -10.53 26.09
C PHE A 149 13.08 -10.86 24.80
N MET A 150 13.57 -12.09 24.70
CA MET A 150 13.86 -12.71 23.42
C MET A 150 12.71 -13.64 23.05
N HIS A 151 12.14 -13.48 21.86
CA HIS A 151 11.31 -14.49 21.23
C HIS A 151 12.21 -15.51 20.52
N LYS A 152 12.01 -16.80 20.80
CA LYS A 152 12.85 -17.95 20.43
C LYS A 152 14.27 -17.88 20.99
N LYS A 153 15.27 -17.43 20.22
CA LYS A 153 16.71 -17.51 20.54
C LYS A 153 17.42 -16.29 19.97
N GLY A 154 18.50 -15.84 20.60
CA GLY A 154 19.31 -14.76 20.03
C GLY A 154 20.36 -14.19 20.98
N LEU A 155 21.31 -13.46 20.38
CA LEU A 155 22.31 -12.65 21.04
C LEU A 155 22.09 -11.19 20.63
N VAL A 156 21.85 -10.32 21.61
CA VAL A 156 21.53 -8.90 21.38
C VAL A 156 22.28 -7.99 22.35
N SER A 157 22.58 -6.77 21.92
CA SER A 157 22.94 -5.68 22.82
C SER A 157 21.85 -4.60 22.83
N ILE A 158 21.67 -3.97 23.99
CA ILE A 158 20.80 -2.82 24.23
C ILE A 158 21.61 -1.80 24.99
N ASP A 159 21.72 -0.60 24.46
CA ASP A 159 22.60 0.45 24.94
C ASP A 159 21.81 1.77 25.08
N ASN A 160 22.35 2.77 25.76
CA ASN A 160 21.80 4.13 25.81
C ASN A 160 20.30 4.22 26.17
N ILE A 161 19.83 3.38 27.10
CA ILE A 161 18.46 3.42 27.59
C ILE A 161 18.23 4.77 28.30
N ARG A 162 17.21 5.51 27.88
CA ARG A 162 16.80 6.79 28.45
C ARG A 162 15.29 6.81 28.63
N ILE A 163 14.83 7.32 29.77
CA ILE A 163 13.41 7.41 30.11
C ILE A 163 13.14 8.84 30.54
N VAL A 164 12.55 9.60 29.62
CA VAL A 164 12.35 11.04 29.78
C VAL A 164 10.88 11.29 30.08
N GLU A 165 10.60 12.06 31.13
CA GLU A 165 9.23 12.55 31.39
C GLU A 165 8.77 13.46 30.27
N GLY A 166 7.55 13.23 29.79
CA GLY A 166 6.95 13.91 28.64
C GLY A 166 7.01 13.09 27.36
N GLY A 167 5.98 13.24 26.53
CA GLY A 167 5.96 12.75 25.16
C GLY A 167 6.68 13.69 24.20
N PHE A 168 7.15 13.14 23.09
CA PHE A 168 7.54 13.92 21.90
C PHE A 168 6.37 14.16 20.95
N VAL A 169 5.17 13.64 21.27
CA VAL A 169 3.95 13.87 20.50
C VAL A 169 3.24 15.09 21.06
N VAL A 170 3.16 16.17 20.29
CA VAL A 170 2.54 17.43 20.67
C VAL A 170 1.19 17.57 19.96
N LYS A 171 0.19 18.12 20.65
CA LYS A 171 -1.15 18.42 20.11
C LYS A 171 -1.40 19.93 20.10
N ARG A 172 -1.76 20.47 18.93
CA ARG A 172 -2.33 21.82 18.75
C ARG A 172 -3.80 21.68 18.39
N THR A 173 -4.67 22.05 19.33
CA THR A 173 -6.12 21.92 19.18
C THR A 173 -6.71 23.21 18.58
N ALA A 174 -7.63 23.06 17.63
CA ALA A 174 -8.42 24.17 17.12
C ALA A 174 -9.34 24.72 18.24
N LYS A 175 -9.50 26.04 18.29
CA LYS A 175 -10.31 26.71 19.32
C LYS A 175 -11.65 27.17 18.75
N PRO A 176 -12.70 27.29 19.57
CA PRO A 176 -13.93 27.96 19.15
C PRO A 176 -13.67 29.40 18.71
N ASP A 177 -14.47 29.89 17.76
CA ASP A 177 -14.53 31.30 17.34
C ASP A 177 -13.22 31.96 16.88
N THR A 178 -12.21 31.16 16.50
CA THR A 178 -10.98 31.67 15.88
C THR A 178 -11.29 32.39 14.56
N GLN A 179 -10.83 33.63 14.42
CA GLN A 179 -10.92 34.38 13.16
C GLN A 179 -10.02 33.77 12.09
N LYS A 180 -10.52 33.72 10.85
CA LYS A 180 -9.70 33.31 9.70
C LYS A 180 -8.50 34.24 9.53
N VAL A 181 -7.36 33.67 9.16
CA VAL A 181 -6.15 34.41 8.83
C VAL A 181 -5.96 34.48 7.32
N GLN A 182 -5.13 35.43 6.89
CA GLN A 182 -4.70 35.50 5.49
C GLN A 182 -3.86 34.26 5.14
N GLU A 183 -4.11 33.71 3.97
CA GLU A 183 -3.39 32.57 3.42
C GLU A 183 -2.08 33.03 2.77
N ASP A 184 -1.08 32.15 2.71
CA ASP A 184 0.19 32.44 2.05
C ASP A 184 0.00 32.72 0.54
N ALA A 185 0.88 33.58 0.00
CA ALA A 185 0.91 33.86 -1.42
C ALA A 185 1.58 32.72 -2.20
N MET A 186 0.91 32.23 -3.25
CA MET A 186 1.36 31.19 -4.20
C MET A 186 1.44 29.74 -3.66
N PRO A 187 0.30 29.07 -3.49
CA PRO A 187 0.30 27.63 -3.20
C PRO A 187 0.65 26.80 -4.45
N PRO A 188 0.97 25.50 -4.30
CA PRO A 188 1.02 24.55 -5.40
C PRO A 188 -0.22 24.67 -6.29
N GLN A 189 -0.04 24.65 -7.60
CA GLN A 189 -1.12 24.82 -8.58
C GLN A 189 -1.55 23.50 -9.23
N GLY A 190 -0.79 22.43 -9.01
CA GLY A 190 -0.93 21.19 -9.75
C GLY A 190 -0.50 21.34 -11.21
N PRO A 191 -0.86 20.39 -12.08
CA PRO A 191 -0.50 20.42 -13.49
C PRO A 191 -1.19 21.58 -14.22
N LYS A 192 -0.48 22.13 -15.21
CA LYS A 192 -1.14 22.94 -16.24
C LYS A 192 -2.15 22.07 -16.96
N MET A 193 -3.30 22.65 -17.29
CA MET A 193 -4.28 21.97 -18.13
C MET A 193 -3.63 21.59 -19.47
N PHE A 194 -3.86 20.36 -19.91
CA PHE A 194 -3.40 19.83 -21.18
C PHE A 194 -4.58 19.25 -21.97
N SER A 195 -4.42 19.17 -23.30
CA SER A 195 -5.41 18.63 -24.21
C SER A 195 -4.94 17.30 -24.79
N ILE A 196 -5.90 16.45 -25.12
CA ILE A 196 -5.68 15.23 -25.88
C ILE A 196 -6.19 15.50 -27.29
N ASP A 197 -5.32 15.33 -28.29
CA ASP A 197 -5.63 15.57 -29.68
C ASP A 197 -6.67 14.55 -30.18
N ALA A 198 -7.70 15.06 -30.84
CA ALA A 198 -8.67 14.22 -31.53
C ALA A 198 -8.09 13.66 -32.85
N PRO A 199 -8.64 12.55 -33.37
CA PRO A 199 -8.40 12.08 -34.72
C PRO A 199 -8.64 13.21 -35.70
N LEU A 200 -7.67 13.45 -36.58
CA LEU A 200 -7.86 14.38 -37.69
C LEU A 200 -8.92 13.82 -38.65
N LYS A 201 -9.70 14.71 -39.27
CA LYS A 201 -10.59 14.32 -40.38
C LYS A 201 -9.74 13.69 -41.48
N LYS A 202 -10.01 12.42 -41.77
CA LYS A 202 -9.26 11.60 -42.72
C LYS A 202 -10.21 11.05 -43.78
N ASN A 203 -9.74 10.93 -45.02
CA ASN A 203 -10.49 10.33 -46.13
C ASN A 203 -10.43 8.78 -46.12
N GLY A 204 -10.13 8.16 -44.97
CA GLY A 204 -10.09 6.70 -44.85
C GLY A 204 -11.50 6.10 -44.83
N PRO A 205 -11.66 4.82 -45.18
CA PRO A 205 -12.96 4.17 -45.16
C PRO A 205 -13.54 4.09 -43.74
N VAL A 206 -14.87 4.13 -43.66
CA VAL A 206 -15.64 3.74 -42.48
C VAL A 206 -15.99 2.27 -42.65
N LEU A 207 -15.54 1.42 -41.73
CA LEU A 207 -15.81 -0.01 -41.75
C LEU A 207 -16.86 -0.37 -40.69
N SER A 208 -17.68 -1.40 -40.94
CA SER A 208 -18.56 -1.99 -39.94
C SER A 208 -18.04 -3.35 -39.50
N ALA A 209 -18.10 -3.67 -38.21
CA ALA A 209 -17.75 -5.00 -37.70
C ALA A 209 -18.64 -6.10 -38.32
N ALA A 210 -19.88 -5.77 -38.68
CA ALA A 210 -20.81 -6.71 -39.33
C ALA A 210 -20.31 -7.16 -40.71
N ASP A 211 -19.58 -6.31 -41.45
CA ASP A 211 -19.01 -6.65 -42.75
C ASP A 211 -17.95 -7.76 -42.66
N PHE A 212 -17.45 -8.03 -41.44
CA PHE A 212 -16.48 -9.09 -41.13
C PHE A 212 -17.11 -10.29 -40.41
N GLY A 213 -18.44 -10.32 -40.28
CA GLY A 213 -19.22 -11.41 -39.69
C GLY A 213 -19.53 -11.28 -38.21
N ALA A 214 -19.43 -10.07 -37.64
CA ALA A 214 -19.88 -9.83 -36.27
C ALA A 214 -21.43 -9.79 -36.23
N ASP A 215 -22.03 -10.64 -35.41
CA ASP A 215 -23.48 -10.77 -35.24
C ASP A 215 -23.79 -11.11 -33.77
N PRO A 216 -24.66 -10.35 -33.08
CA PRO A 216 -25.09 -10.69 -31.72
C PRO A 216 -25.71 -12.09 -31.57
N ALA A 217 -26.25 -12.67 -32.65
CA ALA A 217 -26.76 -14.04 -32.65
C ALA A 217 -25.65 -15.11 -32.70
N ASN A 218 -24.42 -14.74 -33.07
CA ASN A 218 -23.29 -15.65 -33.11
C ASN A 218 -22.79 -15.94 -31.68
N PRO A 219 -22.68 -17.22 -31.26
CA PRO A 219 -22.17 -17.58 -29.93
C PRO A 219 -20.71 -17.18 -29.68
N ASN A 220 -19.91 -16.95 -30.74
CA ASN A 220 -18.55 -16.43 -30.60
C ASN A 220 -18.14 -15.53 -31.79
N ASN A 221 -17.91 -14.25 -31.49
CA ASN A 221 -17.57 -13.21 -32.45
C ASN A 221 -16.07 -12.89 -32.51
N PHE A 222 -15.22 -13.55 -31.72
CA PHE A 222 -13.81 -13.16 -31.56
C PHE A 222 -13.07 -13.00 -32.90
N GLU A 223 -13.16 -14.01 -33.77
CA GLU A 223 -12.51 -13.99 -35.09
C GLU A 223 -13.04 -12.90 -36.04
N ALA A 224 -14.34 -12.58 -35.95
CA ALA A 224 -14.92 -11.51 -36.75
C ALA A 224 -14.37 -10.14 -36.33
N PHE A 225 -14.26 -9.91 -35.03
CA PHE A 225 -13.66 -8.68 -34.49
C PHE A 225 -12.17 -8.57 -34.80
N GLN A 226 -11.42 -9.68 -34.75
CA GLN A 226 -10.01 -9.69 -35.15
C GLN A 226 -9.83 -9.32 -36.61
N ARG A 227 -10.65 -9.89 -37.51
CA ARG A 227 -10.63 -9.51 -38.93
C ARG A 227 -10.98 -8.03 -39.14
N ALA A 228 -11.98 -7.52 -38.43
CA ALA A 228 -12.36 -6.11 -38.52
C ALA A 228 -11.22 -5.18 -38.07
N ALA A 229 -10.56 -5.50 -36.95
CA ALA A 229 -9.43 -4.72 -36.44
C ALA A 229 -8.21 -4.77 -37.38
N ALA A 230 -7.89 -5.96 -37.92
CA ALA A 230 -6.82 -6.11 -38.92
C ALA A 230 -7.12 -5.31 -40.20
N ALA A 231 -8.36 -5.36 -40.69
CA ALA A 231 -8.77 -4.60 -41.87
C ALA A 231 -8.72 -3.08 -41.64
N CYS A 232 -9.02 -2.60 -40.43
CA CYS A 232 -8.87 -1.18 -40.09
C CYS A 232 -7.42 -0.72 -40.26
N ARG A 233 -6.47 -1.53 -39.80
CA ARG A 233 -5.03 -1.27 -39.97
C ARG A 233 -4.61 -1.33 -41.44
N GLU A 234 -4.93 -2.42 -42.13
CA GLU A 234 -4.52 -2.67 -43.52
C GLU A 234 -5.07 -1.63 -44.50
N ARG A 235 -6.30 -1.16 -44.28
CA ARG A 235 -6.98 -0.20 -45.15
C ARG A 235 -6.83 1.24 -44.67
N ASN A 236 -6.03 1.47 -43.63
CA ASN A 236 -5.82 2.78 -43.02
C ASN A 236 -7.16 3.49 -42.69
N ALA A 237 -8.12 2.71 -42.19
CA ALA A 237 -9.50 3.13 -41.96
C ALA A 237 -9.60 4.40 -41.10
N ALA A 238 -10.60 5.22 -41.38
CA ALA A 238 -10.93 6.37 -40.52
C ALA A 238 -11.69 5.91 -39.27
N SER A 239 -12.53 4.88 -39.39
CA SER A 239 -13.29 4.38 -38.26
C SER A 239 -13.76 2.93 -38.40
N LEU A 240 -14.04 2.32 -37.24
CA LEU A 240 -14.77 1.08 -37.09
C LEU A 240 -16.08 1.34 -36.32
N VAL A 241 -17.21 0.98 -36.92
CA VAL A 241 -18.51 0.97 -36.25
C VAL A 241 -18.82 -0.45 -35.80
N ILE A 242 -19.18 -0.62 -34.53
CA ILE A 242 -19.75 -1.86 -34.01
C ILE A 242 -21.26 -1.61 -33.88
N PRO A 243 -22.10 -2.23 -34.73
CA PRO A 243 -23.55 -2.09 -34.60
C PRO A 243 -24.01 -2.48 -33.21
N LYS A 244 -24.94 -1.71 -32.64
CA LYS A 244 -25.44 -1.93 -31.27
C LYS A 244 -25.82 -3.40 -31.03
N GLY A 245 -25.16 -4.04 -30.07
CA GLY A 245 -25.44 -5.42 -29.71
C GLY A 245 -24.68 -5.91 -28.48
N ARG A 246 -24.99 -7.14 -28.06
CA ARG A 246 -24.21 -7.89 -27.07
C ARG A 246 -23.46 -8.98 -27.83
N TYR A 247 -22.14 -8.94 -27.81
CA TYR A 247 -21.30 -9.85 -28.56
C TYR A 247 -20.49 -10.69 -27.58
N TYR A 248 -20.59 -12.01 -27.67
CA TYR A 248 -19.72 -12.93 -26.93
C TYR A 248 -18.42 -13.13 -27.72
N LEU A 249 -17.28 -12.97 -27.05
CA LEU A 249 -15.94 -13.08 -27.62
C LEU A 249 -15.14 -14.09 -26.80
N GLU A 250 -14.89 -15.26 -27.38
CA GLU A 250 -14.15 -16.33 -26.73
C GLU A 250 -12.90 -16.68 -27.53
N SER A 251 -11.77 -16.76 -26.82
CA SER A 251 -10.50 -17.20 -27.38
C SER A 251 -9.79 -18.08 -26.37
N MET A 252 -8.93 -18.98 -26.86
CA MET A 252 -8.09 -19.80 -25.97
C MET A 252 -6.92 -18.97 -25.44
N GLU A 253 -6.22 -18.25 -26.32
CA GLU A 253 -4.99 -17.54 -25.98
C GLU A 253 -4.89 -16.14 -26.58
N ASP A 254 -5.72 -15.78 -27.57
CA ASP A 254 -5.56 -14.53 -28.31
C ASP A 254 -6.31 -13.34 -27.73
N THR A 255 -5.67 -12.18 -27.78
CA THR A 255 -6.23 -10.89 -27.33
C THR A 255 -6.82 -10.15 -28.53
N LEU A 256 -7.93 -9.45 -28.37
CA LEU A 256 -8.46 -8.56 -29.40
C LEU A 256 -7.57 -7.31 -29.49
N GLN A 257 -6.91 -7.11 -30.64
CA GLN A 257 -5.86 -6.09 -30.77
C GLN A 257 -6.22 -4.98 -31.77
N PHE A 258 -6.14 -3.74 -31.29
CA PHE A 258 -6.14 -2.52 -32.10
C PHE A 258 -4.72 -1.97 -32.12
N ALA A 259 -3.97 -2.34 -33.16
CA ALA A 259 -2.54 -2.10 -33.26
C ALA A 259 -2.20 -1.21 -34.46
N ASN A 260 -1.24 -0.28 -34.29
CA ASN A 260 -0.69 0.56 -35.35
C ASN A 260 -1.74 1.42 -36.08
N LEU A 261 -2.69 1.99 -35.32
CA LEU A 261 -3.74 2.85 -35.87
C LEU A 261 -3.41 4.33 -35.65
N SER A 262 -3.73 5.17 -36.63
CA SER A 262 -3.49 6.61 -36.56
C SER A 262 -4.64 7.40 -37.13
N ASN A 263 -5.10 8.42 -36.37
CA ASN A 263 -6.29 9.22 -36.68
C ASN A 263 -7.50 8.30 -36.90
N PHE A 264 -7.86 7.56 -35.85
CA PHE A 264 -8.84 6.48 -35.92
C PHE A 264 -9.92 6.61 -34.85
N THR A 265 -11.15 6.24 -35.19
CA THR A 265 -12.29 6.19 -34.26
C THR A 265 -12.94 4.82 -34.24
N LEU A 266 -13.09 4.22 -33.06
CA LEU A 266 -13.99 3.11 -32.83
C LEU A 266 -15.25 3.61 -32.14
N ASP A 267 -16.41 3.42 -32.77
CA ASP A 267 -17.72 3.72 -32.19
C ASP A 267 -18.49 2.42 -31.92
N GLY A 268 -18.66 2.10 -30.64
CA GLY A 268 -19.37 0.93 -30.18
C GLY A 268 -20.90 1.02 -30.28
N GLN A 269 -21.47 2.21 -30.54
CA GLN A 269 -22.92 2.44 -30.56
C GLN A 269 -23.70 1.92 -29.33
N GLY A 270 -23.04 1.86 -28.17
CA GLY A 270 -23.59 1.32 -26.92
C GLY A 270 -23.52 -0.21 -26.82
N SER A 271 -22.66 -0.85 -27.60
CA SER A 271 -22.46 -2.30 -27.59
C SER A 271 -21.73 -2.80 -26.36
N GLU A 272 -21.96 -4.06 -26.01
CA GLU A 272 -21.29 -4.80 -24.95
C GLU A 272 -20.49 -5.95 -25.56
N LEU A 273 -19.18 -5.98 -25.29
CA LEU A 273 -18.28 -7.07 -25.66
C LEU A 273 -18.03 -7.93 -24.42
N ILE A 274 -18.51 -9.16 -24.44
CA ILE A 274 -18.51 -10.09 -23.31
C ILE A 274 -17.43 -11.15 -23.55
N PHE A 275 -16.35 -11.07 -22.79
CA PHE A 275 -15.19 -11.93 -22.97
C PHE A 275 -15.26 -13.19 -22.10
N PHE A 276 -14.74 -14.28 -22.63
CA PHE A 276 -14.42 -15.48 -21.84
C PHE A 276 -13.11 -16.09 -22.34
N ARG A 277 -12.25 -16.50 -21.40
CA ARG A 277 -11.02 -17.22 -21.72
C ARG A 277 -10.80 -18.37 -20.73
N PRO A 278 -10.69 -19.63 -21.22
CA PRO A 278 -10.37 -20.77 -20.37
C PRO A 278 -8.94 -20.76 -19.83
N ARG A 279 -7.96 -20.28 -20.62
CA ARG A 279 -6.53 -20.28 -20.25
C ARG A 279 -6.09 -18.88 -19.79
N LEU A 280 -6.08 -18.67 -18.49
CA LEU A 280 -5.67 -17.39 -17.90
C LEU A 280 -4.15 -17.19 -18.03
N LYS A 281 -3.75 -15.95 -18.29
CA LYS A 281 -2.33 -15.57 -18.37
C LYS A 281 -2.16 -14.16 -17.83
N TRP A 282 -1.39 -14.06 -16.75
CA TRP A 282 -1.08 -12.79 -16.09
C TRP A 282 -0.54 -11.77 -17.11
N GLY A 283 -1.03 -10.53 -17.02
CA GLY A 283 -0.62 -9.41 -17.88
C GLY A 283 -1.24 -9.38 -19.29
N TRP A 284 -2.08 -10.36 -19.67
CA TRP A 284 -2.77 -10.39 -20.95
C TRP A 284 -4.16 -9.75 -20.85
N PRO A 285 -4.48 -8.74 -21.68
CA PRO A 285 -5.78 -8.08 -21.65
C PRO A 285 -6.81 -8.77 -22.56
N PHE A 286 -8.09 -8.48 -22.38
CA PHE A 286 -9.14 -8.77 -23.37
C PHE A 286 -8.98 -7.89 -24.62
N PHE A 287 -8.76 -6.60 -24.38
CA PHE A 287 -8.76 -5.55 -25.37
C PHE A 287 -7.44 -4.80 -25.32
N TYR A 288 -6.67 -4.80 -26.40
CA TYR A 288 -5.33 -4.21 -26.41
C TYR A 288 -5.20 -3.10 -27.45
N ILE A 289 -4.89 -1.90 -26.98
CA ILE A 289 -4.56 -0.73 -27.80
C ILE A 289 -3.05 -0.58 -27.76
N THR A 290 -2.37 -0.75 -28.89
CA THR A 290 -0.91 -0.68 -28.95
C THR A 290 -0.41 0.07 -30.17
N ASN A 291 0.67 0.86 -29.99
CA ASN A 291 1.26 1.66 -31.08
C ASN A 291 0.25 2.55 -31.81
N CYS A 292 -0.72 3.09 -31.08
CA CYS A 292 -1.76 3.94 -31.64
C CYS A 292 -1.46 5.42 -31.40
N HIS A 293 -1.85 6.27 -32.34
CA HIS A 293 -1.68 7.72 -32.26
C HIS A 293 -2.94 8.47 -32.65
N ARG A 294 -3.42 9.40 -31.82
CA ARG A 294 -4.65 10.18 -32.08
C ARG A 294 -5.83 9.27 -32.38
N ALA A 295 -6.23 8.46 -31.40
CA ALA A 295 -7.31 7.49 -31.56
C ALA A 295 -8.39 7.66 -30.47
N GLN A 296 -9.64 7.40 -30.84
CA GLN A 296 -10.77 7.45 -29.91
C GLN A 296 -11.53 6.14 -29.91
N PHE A 297 -11.92 5.71 -28.72
CA PHE A 297 -12.76 4.55 -28.47
C PHE A 297 -13.96 5.06 -27.68
N LEU A 298 -15.16 4.92 -28.24
CA LEU A 298 -16.35 5.47 -27.60
C LEU A 298 -17.56 4.55 -27.65
N ASN A 299 -18.49 4.75 -26.71
CA ASN A 299 -19.78 4.06 -26.64
C ASN A 299 -19.64 2.53 -26.59
N ILE A 300 -18.69 2.00 -25.83
CA ILE A 300 -18.43 0.56 -25.74
C ILE A 300 -18.33 0.11 -24.29
N ALA A 301 -18.89 -1.07 -23.99
CA ALA A 301 -18.72 -1.76 -22.72
C ALA A 301 -17.90 -3.05 -22.91
N ILE A 302 -16.98 -3.30 -21.99
CA ILE A 302 -16.23 -4.54 -21.84
C ILE A 302 -16.78 -5.27 -20.62
N ASP A 303 -17.11 -6.55 -20.77
CA ASP A 303 -17.63 -7.40 -19.70
C ASP A 303 -16.98 -8.78 -19.73
N TRP A 304 -17.19 -9.54 -18.66
CA TRP A 304 -16.80 -10.94 -18.53
C TRP A 304 -18.02 -11.85 -18.59
N ASN A 305 -17.85 -13.07 -19.11
CA ASN A 305 -18.93 -14.05 -19.17
C ASN A 305 -19.19 -14.69 -17.79
N TRP A 306 -19.97 -13.98 -16.96
CA TRP A 306 -20.40 -14.42 -15.62
C TRP A 306 -21.21 -15.72 -15.61
N GLU A 307 -21.90 -16.06 -16.71
CA GLU A 307 -22.68 -17.30 -16.82
C GLU A 307 -21.78 -18.54 -16.85
N LYS A 308 -20.58 -18.41 -17.44
CA LYS A 308 -19.58 -19.47 -17.47
C LYS A 308 -18.77 -19.54 -16.18
N MET A 309 -18.39 -18.39 -15.63
CA MET A 309 -17.50 -18.32 -14.49
C MET A 309 -17.68 -16.99 -13.73
N PRO A 310 -18.29 -16.98 -12.54
CA PRO A 310 -18.36 -15.77 -11.71
C PRO A 310 -16.98 -15.28 -11.30
N LEU A 311 -16.76 -13.96 -11.28
CA LEU A 311 -15.48 -13.39 -10.81
C LEU A 311 -15.32 -13.43 -9.29
N ALA A 312 -16.45 -13.28 -8.60
CA ALA A 312 -16.56 -13.42 -7.17
C ALA A 312 -17.99 -13.88 -6.83
N SER A 313 -18.16 -14.40 -5.62
CA SER A 313 -19.45 -14.80 -5.07
C SER A 313 -19.68 -14.19 -3.71
N VAL A 314 -20.92 -13.84 -3.39
CA VAL A 314 -21.33 -13.56 -2.01
C VAL A 314 -21.57 -14.90 -1.31
N VAL A 315 -20.89 -15.10 -0.18
CA VAL A 315 -21.01 -16.31 0.64
C VAL A 315 -21.38 -15.96 2.08
N THR A 316 -22.21 -16.79 2.71
CA THR A 316 -22.45 -16.77 4.15
C THR A 316 -21.68 -17.91 4.80
N VAL A 317 -21.01 -17.62 5.92
CA VAL A 317 -20.33 -18.64 6.72
C VAL A 317 -21.36 -19.54 7.41
N THR A 318 -21.25 -20.84 7.24
CA THR A 318 -22.11 -21.83 7.92
C THR A 318 -21.39 -22.53 9.07
N ALA A 319 -20.09 -22.74 8.97
CA ALA A 319 -19.27 -23.33 10.01
C ALA A 319 -17.78 -22.97 9.85
N THR A 320 -17.01 -23.10 10.93
CA THR A 320 -15.54 -23.09 10.91
C THR A 320 -15.02 -24.33 11.63
N GLY A 321 -13.87 -24.85 11.19
CA GLY A 321 -13.20 -25.93 11.91
C GLY A 321 -12.78 -25.46 13.31
N SER A 322 -12.94 -26.31 14.33
CA SER A 322 -12.54 -25.99 15.71
C SER A 322 -11.04 -25.65 15.83
N ASN A 323 -10.24 -26.24 14.97
CA ASN A 323 -8.81 -25.97 14.85
C ASN A 323 -8.47 -24.84 13.88
N GLY A 324 -9.45 -24.17 13.27
CA GLY A 324 -9.25 -23.08 12.30
C GLY A 324 -8.66 -23.53 10.98
N ASP A 325 -8.82 -24.80 10.61
CA ASP A 325 -8.25 -25.41 9.39
C ASP A 325 -9.16 -25.28 8.16
N TYR A 326 -10.45 -24.98 8.34
CA TYR A 326 -11.39 -24.76 7.25
C TYR A 326 -12.52 -23.79 7.61
N ILE A 327 -13.18 -23.29 6.58
CA ILE A 327 -14.42 -22.51 6.62
C ILE A 327 -15.44 -23.11 5.64
N ASP A 328 -16.67 -23.30 6.09
CA ASP A 328 -17.79 -23.73 5.25
C ASP A 328 -18.59 -22.51 4.82
N CYS A 329 -18.79 -22.36 3.51
CA CYS A 329 -19.37 -21.19 2.88
C CYS A 329 -20.57 -21.60 2.02
N ARG A 330 -21.74 -21.02 2.29
CA ARG A 330 -22.93 -21.14 1.43
C ARG A 330 -22.98 -19.97 0.45
N PHE A 331 -23.03 -20.26 -0.84
CA PHE A 331 -23.15 -19.29 -1.92
C PHE A 331 -24.58 -18.73 -1.94
N THR A 332 -24.75 -17.44 -1.68
CA THR A 332 -26.07 -16.84 -1.44
C THR A 332 -26.85 -16.57 -2.72
N GLU A 333 -26.14 -16.46 -3.84
CA GLU A 333 -26.68 -16.07 -5.14
C GLU A 333 -27.16 -17.26 -5.97
N HIS A 334 -26.94 -18.50 -5.48
CA HIS A 334 -27.12 -19.71 -6.26
C HIS A 334 -27.74 -20.86 -5.46
N GLU A 335 -28.72 -21.56 -6.06
CA GLU A 335 -29.16 -22.87 -5.57
C GLU A 335 -28.16 -23.99 -5.93
N ARG A 336 -27.49 -23.84 -7.07
CA ARG A 336 -26.35 -24.63 -7.52
C ARG A 336 -25.30 -23.69 -8.09
N PHE A 337 -24.08 -23.77 -7.58
CA PHE A 337 -23.00 -22.93 -8.10
C PHE A 337 -22.62 -23.35 -9.54
N PRO A 338 -22.53 -22.42 -10.50
CA PRO A 338 -22.34 -22.76 -11.91
C PRO A 338 -20.92 -23.22 -12.26
N ALA A 339 -19.92 -22.94 -11.42
CA ALA A 339 -18.51 -23.21 -11.71
C ALA A 339 -17.83 -24.04 -10.61
N PRO A 340 -18.07 -25.36 -10.51
CA PRO A 340 -17.56 -26.19 -9.41
C PRO A 340 -16.03 -26.24 -9.30
N ASP A 341 -15.32 -25.90 -10.38
CA ASP A 341 -13.85 -25.83 -10.44
C ASP A 341 -13.29 -24.45 -10.03
N ALA A 342 -14.12 -23.49 -9.65
CA ALA A 342 -13.65 -22.19 -9.17
C ALA A 342 -12.77 -22.36 -7.91
N MET A 343 -11.78 -21.49 -7.78
CA MET A 343 -10.85 -21.49 -6.65
C MET A 343 -11.16 -20.32 -5.72
N PRO A 344 -10.97 -20.45 -4.41
CA PRO A 344 -11.01 -19.32 -3.50
C PRO A 344 -9.65 -18.60 -3.50
N ARG A 345 -9.61 -17.33 -3.91
CA ARG A 345 -8.41 -16.49 -3.84
C ARG A 345 -8.31 -15.78 -2.49
N ASP A 346 -9.39 -15.14 -2.10
CA ASP A 346 -9.56 -14.48 -0.80
C ASP A 346 -11.03 -14.36 -0.43
N LEU A 347 -11.26 -14.09 0.86
CA LEU A 347 -12.55 -13.77 1.44
C LEU A 347 -12.49 -12.35 1.99
N GLN A 348 -13.31 -11.47 1.44
CA GLN A 348 -13.38 -10.07 1.83
C GLN A 348 -14.64 -9.82 2.63
N ALA A 349 -14.48 -9.34 3.86
CA ALA A 349 -15.61 -9.20 4.76
C ALA A 349 -16.61 -8.15 4.25
N LEU A 350 -17.89 -8.52 4.21
CA LEU A 350 -18.97 -7.66 3.75
C LEU A 350 -19.73 -7.07 4.93
N ASP A 351 -20.03 -5.78 4.87
CA ASP A 351 -20.99 -5.15 5.78
C ASP A 351 -22.39 -5.74 5.48
N PRO A 352 -23.07 -6.37 6.44
CA PRO A 352 -24.38 -6.97 6.21
C PRO A 352 -25.49 -5.94 5.87
N LYS A 353 -25.28 -4.64 6.09
CA LYS A 353 -26.24 -3.58 5.75
C LYS A 353 -26.12 -3.14 4.30
N THR A 354 -24.90 -2.97 3.80
CA THR A 354 -24.64 -2.46 2.45
C THR A 354 -24.32 -3.58 1.46
N MET A 355 -23.94 -4.75 1.96
CA MET A 355 -23.36 -5.86 1.19
C MET A 355 -22.13 -5.44 0.36
N THR A 356 -21.38 -4.46 0.86
CA THR A 356 -20.11 -3.99 0.28
C THR A 356 -18.94 -4.26 1.21
N VAL A 357 -17.72 -4.24 0.66
CA VAL A 357 -16.51 -4.61 1.40
C VAL A 357 -16.13 -3.55 2.41
N GLY A 358 -15.62 -4.00 3.55
CA GLY A 358 -15.02 -3.13 4.56
C GLY A 358 -16.03 -2.57 5.54
N PHE A 359 -15.94 -3.02 6.79
CA PHE A 359 -16.55 -2.37 7.94
C PHE A 359 -15.63 -2.46 9.15
N GLU A 360 -15.96 -1.72 10.19
CA GLU A 360 -15.07 -1.58 11.34
C GLU A 360 -14.88 -2.89 12.09
N GLY A 361 -13.62 -3.23 12.39
CA GLY A 361 -13.27 -4.49 13.05
C GLY A 361 -13.40 -5.74 12.18
N SER A 362 -13.77 -5.59 10.90
CA SER A 362 -13.73 -6.67 9.92
C SER A 362 -12.29 -7.08 9.59
N SER A 363 -12.13 -8.27 9.03
CA SER A 363 -10.83 -8.77 8.59
C SER A 363 -11.01 -9.66 7.38
N ASP A 364 -10.22 -9.40 6.35
CA ASP A 364 -10.15 -10.24 5.17
C ASP A 364 -9.25 -11.46 5.44
N ILE A 365 -9.52 -12.56 4.73
CA ILE A 365 -8.70 -13.77 4.76
C ILE A 365 -8.16 -13.98 3.36
N SER A 366 -6.84 -13.93 3.20
CA SER A 366 -6.20 -13.99 1.89
C SER A 366 -4.97 -14.90 1.90
N GLU A 367 -4.61 -15.39 0.70
CA GLU A 367 -3.35 -16.08 0.40
C GLU A 367 -3.07 -17.34 1.23
N CYS A 368 -4.09 -17.95 1.84
CA CYS A 368 -3.92 -19.11 2.71
C CYS A 368 -4.84 -20.26 2.38
N PHE A 369 -5.47 -20.29 1.21
CA PHE A 369 -6.42 -21.32 0.82
C PHE A 369 -5.79 -22.40 -0.06
N GLN A 370 -6.31 -23.62 0.06
CA GLN A 370 -6.02 -24.68 -0.89
C GLN A 370 -6.68 -24.39 -2.25
N GLU A 371 -6.04 -24.90 -3.29
CA GLU A 371 -6.41 -24.70 -4.70
C GLU A 371 -7.67 -25.48 -5.15
N LYS A 372 -8.53 -25.93 -4.22
CA LYS A 372 -9.82 -26.59 -4.50
C LYS A 372 -10.80 -26.39 -3.35
N MET A 373 -12.09 -26.38 -3.69
CA MET A 373 -13.18 -26.41 -2.72
C MET A 373 -13.78 -27.82 -2.63
N GLU A 374 -14.16 -28.23 -1.42
CA GLU A 374 -14.87 -29.48 -1.15
C GLU A 374 -16.38 -29.19 -1.07
N TRP A 375 -17.14 -29.57 -2.10
CA TRP A 375 -18.58 -29.31 -2.16
C TRP A 375 -19.36 -30.23 -1.20
N LEU A 376 -20.05 -29.64 -0.22
CA LEU A 376 -20.89 -30.32 0.77
C LEU A 376 -22.35 -30.44 0.29
N SER A 377 -22.77 -29.51 -0.56
CA SER A 377 -24.05 -29.49 -1.25
C SER A 377 -23.88 -28.73 -2.58
N PRO A 378 -24.91 -28.64 -3.45
CA PRO A 378 -24.81 -27.88 -4.71
C PRO A 378 -24.43 -26.40 -4.56
N ASN A 379 -24.60 -25.80 -3.38
CA ASN A 379 -24.28 -24.39 -3.12
C ASN A 379 -23.56 -24.14 -1.78
N THR A 380 -23.01 -25.18 -1.16
CA THR A 380 -22.21 -25.05 0.07
C THR A 380 -20.92 -25.78 -0.11
N ALA A 381 -19.80 -25.08 0.10
CA ALA A 381 -18.47 -25.66 -0.05
C ALA A 381 -17.61 -25.39 1.18
N ARG A 382 -16.78 -26.37 1.52
CA ARG A 382 -15.70 -26.27 2.48
C ARG A 382 -14.45 -25.77 1.78
N VAL A 383 -13.92 -24.67 2.29
CA VAL A 383 -12.65 -24.07 1.89
C VAL A 383 -11.62 -24.35 2.96
N ARG A 384 -10.56 -25.09 2.60
CA ARG A 384 -9.48 -25.45 3.53
C ARG A 384 -8.34 -24.46 3.44
N LEU A 385 -7.70 -24.20 4.57
CA LEU A 385 -6.46 -23.46 4.59
C LEU A 385 -5.29 -24.36 4.13
N ASP A 386 -4.32 -23.80 3.40
CA ASP A 386 -3.08 -24.47 3.02
C ASP A 386 -2.03 -24.32 4.13
N PRO A 387 -1.63 -25.40 4.82
CA PRO A 387 -0.61 -25.37 5.86
C PRO A 387 0.77 -24.89 5.38
N LYS A 388 1.02 -24.90 4.06
CA LYS A 388 2.27 -24.43 3.47
C LYS A 388 2.29 -22.91 3.21
N SER A 389 1.14 -22.24 3.31
CA SER A 389 1.06 -20.80 3.10
C SER A 389 1.76 -20.03 4.22
N LYS A 390 2.47 -18.95 3.86
CA LYS A 390 3.04 -17.99 4.82
C LYS A 390 1.95 -17.33 5.68
N SER A 391 0.73 -17.22 5.15
CA SER A 391 -0.43 -16.61 5.81
C SER A 391 -1.28 -17.62 6.59
N TYR A 392 -0.89 -18.90 6.62
CA TYR A 392 -1.64 -19.98 7.28
C TYR A 392 -1.92 -19.68 8.76
N GLY A 393 -0.90 -19.27 9.52
CA GLY A 393 -1.04 -18.98 10.95
C GLY A 393 -2.03 -17.86 11.23
N TYR A 394 -1.99 -16.79 10.43
CA TYR A 394 -2.90 -15.65 10.56
C TYR A 394 -4.33 -16.02 10.12
N GLY A 395 -4.49 -16.71 8.99
CA GLY A 395 -5.80 -17.19 8.53
C GLY A 395 -6.46 -18.11 9.57
N ARG A 396 -5.69 -19.05 10.15
CA ARG A 396 -6.14 -19.94 11.22
C ARG A 396 -6.60 -19.16 12.45
N PHE A 397 -5.83 -18.14 12.87
CA PHE A 397 -6.21 -17.27 13.97
C PHE A 397 -7.55 -16.55 13.70
N LEU A 398 -7.73 -15.99 12.50
CA LEU A 398 -8.98 -15.32 12.13
C LEU A 398 -10.17 -16.29 12.17
N LEU A 399 -10.03 -17.50 11.61
CA LEU A 399 -11.09 -18.50 11.64
C LEU A 399 -11.48 -18.94 13.06
N GLN A 400 -10.53 -18.95 14.00
CA GLN A 400 -10.79 -19.33 15.39
C GLN A 400 -11.35 -18.20 16.26
N LYS A 401 -10.99 -16.95 15.96
CA LYS A 401 -11.19 -15.82 16.89
C LYS A 401 -12.09 -14.72 16.35
N LYS A 402 -12.28 -14.65 15.03
CA LYS A 402 -12.93 -13.51 14.36
C LYS A 402 -14.06 -13.93 13.44
N VAL A 403 -14.04 -15.15 12.89
CA VAL A 403 -15.10 -15.64 12.00
C VAL A 403 -16.10 -16.49 12.75
N VAL A 404 -17.38 -16.17 12.60
CA VAL A 404 -18.51 -16.92 13.16
C VAL A 404 -19.57 -17.21 12.09
N PRO A 405 -20.36 -18.28 12.25
CA PRO A 405 -21.51 -18.53 11.37
C PRO A 405 -22.43 -17.32 11.25
N GLY A 406 -22.93 -17.07 10.03
CA GLY A 406 -23.80 -15.93 9.71
C GLY A 406 -23.07 -14.70 9.14
N MET A 407 -21.73 -14.63 9.23
CA MET A 407 -20.96 -13.57 8.57
C MET A 407 -21.02 -13.70 7.04
N TYR A 408 -20.93 -12.57 6.34
CA TYR A 408 -20.88 -12.50 4.89
C TYR A 408 -19.48 -12.16 4.40
N PHE A 409 -19.06 -12.83 3.33
CA PHE A 409 -17.84 -12.52 2.61
C PHE A 409 -18.12 -12.44 1.11
N ARG A 410 -17.35 -11.59 0.42
CA ARG A 410 -17.13 -11.68 -1.02
C ARG A 410 -15.95 -12.62 -1.23
N MET A 411 -16.21 -13.78 -1.79
CA MET A 411 -15.19 -14.75 -2.20
C MET A 411 -14.71 -14.41 -3.61
N ARG A 412 -13.49 -13.91 -3.76
CA ARG A 412 -12.90 -13.72 -5.09
C ARG A 412 -12.46 -15.06 -5.67
N HIS A 413 -12.75 -15.27 -6.95
CA HIS A 413 -12.29 -16.44 -7.71
C HIS A 413 -11.08 -16.13 -8.59
N PHE A 414 -10.83 -14.85 -8.83
CA PHE A 414 -9.70 -14.31 -9.57
C PHE A 414 -9.04 -13.21 -8.75
N ASN A 415 -7.75 -12.98 -8.98
CA ASN A 415 -7.05 -11.81 -8.48
C ASN A 415 -6.41 -11.08 -9.67
N TYR A 416 -5.12 -11.27 -9.96
CA TYR A 416 -4.42 -10.63 -11.09
C TYR A 416 -4.34 -11.52 -12.35
N ASP A 417 -5.25 -12.46 -12.51
CA ASP A 417 -5.16 -13.54 -13.48
C ASP A 417 -5.12 -13.06 -14.95
N MET A 418 -5.77 -11.93 -15.28
CA MET A 418 -5.75 -11.25 -16.59
C MET A 418 -6.03 -9.73 -16.46
N GLY A 419 -6.15 -8.99 -17.57
CA GLY A 419 -6.58 -7.59 -17.59
C GLY A 419 -7.80 -7.33 -18.50
N GLY A 420 -8.50 -6.22 -18.27
CA GLY A 420 -9.63 -5.81 -19.11
C GLY A 420 -9.13 -5.15 -20.39
N LEU A 421 -8.65 -3.92 -20.26
CA LEU A 421 -8.11 -3.12 -21.35
C LEU A 421 -6.65 -2.74 -21.06
N ARG A 422 -5.77 -2.89 -22.05
CA ARG A 422 -4.39 -2.37 -21.96
C ARG A 422 -4.13 -1.31 -23.02
N ILE A 423 -3.43 -0.24 -22.64
CA ILE A 423 -2.88 0.78 -23.56
C ILE A 423 -1.36 0.75 -23.43
N TYR A 424 -0.66 0.53 -24.53
CA TYR A 424 0.80 0.40 -24.52
C TYR A 424 1.43 1.11 -25.72
N ASP A 425 2.56 1.79 -25.50
CA ASP A 425 3.27 2.58 -26.51
C ASP A 425 2.33 3.42 -27.40
N SER A 426 1.35 4.09 -26.78
CA SER A 426 0.29 4.80 -27.52
C SER A 426 0.10 6.21 -27.01
N THR A 427 -0.22 7.12 -27.92
CA THR A 427 -0.27 8.56 -27.62
C THR A 427 -1.53 9.21 -28.13
N GLN A 428 -2.02 10.24 -27.41
CA GLN A 428 -3.22 10.98 -27.79
C GLN A 428 -4.46 10.06 -27.91
N ILE A 429 -4.75 9.32 -26.84
CA ILE A 429 -5.85 8.34 -26.82
C ILE A 429 -7.00 8.86 -25.96
N THR A 430 -8.23 8.77 -26.46
CA THR A 430 -9.43 9.05 -25.64
C THR A 430 -10.33 7.82 -25.57
N LEU A 431 -10.67 7.40 -24.35
CA LEU A 431 -11.77 6.50 -24.07
C LEU A 431 -12.94 7.34 -23.53
N SER A 432 -14.11 7.28 -24.18
CA SER A 432 -15.25 8.12 -23.79
C SER A 432 -16.59 7.41 -23.81
N ASN A 433 -17.44 7.69 -22.81
CA ASN A 433 -18.75 7.03 -22.65
C ASN A 433 -18.64 5.51 -22.73
N ALA A 434 -17.68 4.96 -21.97
CA ALA A 434 -17.32 3.55 -22.04
C ALA A 434 -17.41 2.90 -20.65
N ALA A 435 -17.51 1.58 -20.63
CA ALA A 435 -17.54 0.83 -19.38
C ALA A 435 -16.61 -0.38 -19.41
N VAL A 436 -16.01 -0.69 -18.26
CA VAL A 436 -15.47 -2.02 -17.95
C VAL A 436 -16.31 -2.56 -16.80
N TYR A 437 -17.33 -3.34 -17.12
CA TYR A 437 -18.23 -3.89 -16.10
C TYR A 437 -17.56 -4.96 -15.27
N SER A 438 -16.67 -5.76 -15.88
CA SER A 438 -15.99 -6.85 -15.18
C SER A 438 -14.66 -7.25 -15.82
N SER A 439 -13.68 -7.61 -14.97
CA SER A 439 -12.37 -8.13 -15.38
C SER A 439 -11.78 -9.06 -14.31
N PRO A 440 -11.25 -10.25 -14.65
CA PRO A 440 -10.49 -11.15 -13.77
C PRO A 440 -9.06 -10.63 -13.49
N GLY A 441 -8.95 -9.33 -13.27
CA GLY A 441 -7.79 -8.61 -12.75
C GLY A 441 -7.99 -7.12 -12.91
N MET A 442 -6.99 -6.41 -13.42
CA MET A 442 -7.09 -4.95 -13.55
C MET A 442 -8.15 -4.58 -14.59
N GLY A 443 -8.83 -3.45 -14.40
CA GLY A 443 -9.78 -2.90 -15.36
C GLY A 443 -9.08 -2.32 -16.58
N ILE A 444 -8.29 -1.28 -16.35
CA ILE A 444 -7.48 -0.58 -17.37
C ILE A 444 -6.03 -0.52 -16.89
N PHE A 445 -5.10 -0.93 -17.76
CA PHE A 445 -3.66 -0.88 -17.49
C PHE A 445 -2.92 -0.10 -18.57
N ILE A 446 -2.05 0.84 -18.18
CA ILE A 446 -1.20 1.59 -19.12
C ILE A 446 0.28 1.49 -18.76
N SER A 447 1.14 1.43 -19.79
CA SER A 447 2.60 1.37 -19.65
C SER A 447 3.33 1.71 -20.95
N GLY A 448 4.66 1.82 -20.90
CA GLY A 448 5.53 2.03 -22.06
C GLY A 448 5.64 3.51 -22.45
N ASP A 449 5.93 3.77 -23.72
CA ASP A 449 5.98 5.13 -24.28
C ASP A 449 4.56 5.70 -24.51
N THR A 450 3.75 5.62 -23.46
CA THR A 450 2.34 6.01 -23.44
C THR A 450 2.18 7.37 -22.76
N HIS A 451 1.56 8.33 -23.45
CA HIS A 451 1.24 9.63 -22.88
C HIS A 451 0.02 10.30 -23.52
N HIS A 452 -0.56 11.28 -22.81
CA HIS A 452 -1.73 12.05 -23.25
C HIS A 452 -2.96 11.15 -23.47
N ILE A 453 -3.48 10.63 -22.37
CA ILE A 453 -4.61 9.70 -22.34
C ILE A 453 -5.77 10.35 -21.59
N ALA A 454 -6.96 10.30 -22.17
CA ALA A 454 -8.19 10.82 -21.56
C ALA A 454 -9.23 9.71 -21.34
N PHE A 455 -9.78 9.67 -20.14
CA PHE A 455 -10.93 8.88 -19.73
C PHE A 455 -12.08 9.84 -19.42
N LYS A 456 -13.09 9.89 -20.28
CA LYS A 456 -14.24 10.81 -20.16
C LYS A 456 -15.53 10.02 -19.99
N ASN A 457 -16.21 10.18 -18.86
CA ASN A 457 -17.42 9.41 -18.55
C ASN A 457 -17.17 7.89 -18.64
N VAL A 458 -16.08 7.42 -18.02
CA VAL A 458 -15.72 6.00 -17.99
C VAL A 458 -16.20 5.37 -16.70
N ARG A 459 -16.91 4.24 -16.81
CA ARG A 459 -17.39 3.46 -15.67
C ARG A 459 -16.57 2.19 -15.50
N ILE A 460 -16.06 1.94 -14.31
CA ILE A 460 -15.50 0.64 -13.92
C ILE A 460 -16.20 0.20 -12.64
N ALA A 461 -17.40 -0.34 -12.81
CA ALA A 461 -18.29 -0.76 -11.74
C ALA A 461 -19.23 -1.83 -12.29
N PRO A 462 -19.87 -2.67 -11.45
CA PRO A 462 -20.80 -3.69 -11.92
C PRO A 462 -21.86 -3.06 -12.83
N LYS A 463 -22.32 -3.87 -13.79
CA LYS A 463 -23.34 -3.47 -14.74
C LYS A 463 -24.58 -2.94 -13.98
N PRO A 464 -25.08 -1.73 -14.28
CA PRO A 464 -26.27 -1.20 -13.62
C PRO A 464 -27.44 -2.18 -13.67
N GLY A 465 -28.06 -2.42 -12.52
CA GLY A 465 -29.18 -3.37 -12.38
C GLY A 465 -28.79 -4.85 -12.23
N ALA A 466 -27.51 -5.20 -12.30
CA ALA A 466 -27.06 -6.58 -12.05
C ALA A 466 -26.92 -6.84 -10.53
N SER A 467 -28.01 -7.30 -9.90
CA SER A 467 -28.06 -7.55 -8.45
C SER A 467 -27.23 -8.74 -7.96
N ASN A 468 -26.72 -9.57 -8.88
CA ASN A 468 -25.93 -10.77 -8.62
C ASN A 468 -24.43 -10.58 -8.90
N ARG A 469 -23.95 -9.33 -8.97
CA ARG A 469 -22.55 -9.01 -9.26
C ARG A 469 -21.96 -8.18 -8.12
N CYS A 470 -21.24 -8.83 -7.23
CA CYS A 470 -20.62 -8.20 -6.05
C CYS A 470 -19.22 -7.58 -6.31
N ILE A 471 -18.72 -7.66 -7.54
CA ILE A 471 -17.41 -7.09 -7.92
C ILE A 471 -17.46 -6.59 -9.37
N SER A 472 -16.67 -5.55 -9.65
CA SER A 472 -16.34 -5.14 -11.02
C SER A 472 -15.05 -5.83 -11.47
N THR A 473 -13.90 -5.25 -11.12
CA THR A 473 -12.57 -5.78 -11.42
C THR A 473 -12.05 -6.54 -10.21
N THR A 474 -11.37 -7.67 -10.42
CA THR A 474 -10.78 -8.42 -9.30
C THR A 474 -9.46 -7.86 -8.82
N ALA A 475 -8.88 -6.86 -9.50
CA ALA A 475 -7.78 -6.04 -9.00
C ALA A 475 -8.11 -4.53 -9.20
N ASP A 476 -7.10 -3.69 -9.38
CA ASP A 476 -7.22 -2.24 -9.57
C ASP A 476 -8.22 -1.88 -10.69
N HIS A 477 -8.99 -0.82 -10.52
CA HIS A 477 -9.83 -0.32 -11.62
C HIS A 477 -8.95 0.28 -12.73
N PHE A 478 -8.00 1.12 -12.35
CA PHE A 478 -7.01 1.72 -13.25
C PHE A 478 -5.60 1.64 -12.65
N HIS A 479 -4.64 1.22 -13.47
CA HIS A 479 -3.24 1.12 -13.09
C HIS A 479 -2.33 1.72 -14.18
N ALA A 480 -1.46 2.63 -13.81
CA ALA A 480 -0.41 3.19 -14.66
C ALA A 480 0.94 2.90 -14.02
N ASN A 481 1.81 2.20 -14.75
CA ASN A 481 3.22 2.08 -14.39
C ASN A 481 4.14 2.33 -15.58
N ASN A 482 5.29 2.97 -15.33
CA ASN A 482 6.33 3.18 -16.34
C ASN A 482 5.73 3.79 -17.63
N SER A 483 4.93 4.84 -17.47
CA SER A 483 4.36 5.61 -18.58
C SER A 483 5.07 6.96 -18.70
N GLN A 484 4.65 7.80 -19.65
CA GLN A 484 5.15 9.17 -19.80
C GLN A 484 4.10 10.23 -19.42
N GLY A 485 3.01 9.81 -18.77
CA GLY A 485 2.09 10.70 -18.06
C GLY A 485 1.03 11.40 -18.92
N TYR A 486 0.55 12.56 -18.46
CA TYR A 486 -0.55 13.33 -19.08
C TYR A 486 -1.86 12.52 -19.10
N LEU A 487 -2.39 12.24 -17.91
CA LEU A 487 -3.59 11.43 -17.71
C LEU A 487 -4.77 12.30 -17.26
N LEU A 488 -5.86 12.30 -18.01
CA LEU A 488 -7.08 13.03 -17.70
C LEU A 488 -8.23 12.07 -17.37
N PHE A 489 -8.83 12.21 -16.20
CA PHE A 489 -10.06 11.54 -15.79
C PHE A 489 -11.11 12.60 -15.50
N ASP A 490 -12.24 12.54 -16.21
CA ASP A 490 -13.33 13.51 -16.08
C ASP A 490 -14.68 12.80 -16.14
N GLY A 491 -15.46 12.89 -15.06
CA GLY A 491 -16.79 12.27 -14.99
C GLY A 491 -16.78 10.74 -14.83
N CYS A 492 -15.71 10.15 -14.27
CA CYS A 492 -15.58 8.71 -14.13
C CYS A 492 -16.32 8.16 -12.88
N ASP A 493 -16.69 6.87 -12.93
CA ASP A 493 -17.34 6.15 -11.82
C ASP A 493 -16.68 4.79 -11.63
N PHE A 494 -15.82 4.67 -10.61
CA PHE A 494 -15.10 3.44 -10.28
C PHE A 494 -15.58 2.91 -8.93
N GLY A 495 -16.09 1.69 -8.91
CA GLY A 495 -16.57 1.11 -7.67
C GLY A 495 -16.65 -0.41 -7.65
N PHE A 496 -16.80 -0.95 -6.44
CA PHE A 496 -16.87 -2.38 -6.16
C PHE A 496 -15.65 -3.17 -6.67
N GLY A 497 -14.47 -2.55 -6.79
CA GLY A 497 -13.23 -3.22 -7.23
C GLY A 497 -12.63 -4.13 -6.16
N GLY A 498 -11.70 -4.98 -6.58
CA GLY A 498 -10.90 -5.85 -5.72
C GLY A 498 -9.59 -5.25 -5.24
N ASP A 499 -9.12 -4.17 -5.88
CA ASP A 499 -8.00 -3.35 -5.42
C ASP A 499 -8.22 -1.84 -5.69
N ASP A 500 -7.17 -1.03 -5.62
CA ASP A 500 -7.23 0.43 -5.73
C ASP A 500 -8.03 0.97 -6.92
N CYS A 501 -8.74 2.10 -6.77
CA CYS A 501 -9.44 2.71 -7.91
C CYS A 501 -8.48 3.28 -8.94
N ILE A 502 -7.45 4.00 -8.50
CA ILE A 502 -6.42 4.56 -9.39
C ILE A 502 -5.07 4.37 -8.72
N ASN A 503 -4.16 3.65 -9.37
CA ASN A 503 -2.75 3.59 -8.98
C ASN A 503 -1.87 4.18 -10.09
N ILE A 504 -1.16 5.26 -9.79
CA ILE A 504 -0.27 5.96 -10.74
C ILE A 504 1.12 6.02 -10.12
N HIS A 505 2.05 5.27 -10.70
CA HIS A 505 3.43 5.19 -10.23
C HIS A 505 4.38 4.88 -11.38
N ASP A 506 5.68 4.84 -11.08
CA ASP A 506 6.70 4.24 -11.92
C ASP A 506 7.51 3.29 -11.04
N ASN A 507 8.03 2.21 -11.60
CA ASN A 507 8.75 1.25 -10.80
C ASN A 507 10.20 1.69 -10.62
N ASN A 508 10.69 1.53 -9.38
CA ASN A 508 12.12 1.64 -9.06
C ASN A 508 12.71 0.24 -8.86
N PHE A 509 14.03 0.18 -8.66
CA PHE A 509 14.73 -1.03 -8.22
C PHE A 509 15.88 -0.63 -7.31
N TYR A 510 16.51 -1.58 -6.63
CA TYR A 510 17.68 -1.30 -5.80
C TYR A 510 18.83 -2.26 -6.12
N GLY A 511 20.02 -1.91 -5.65
CA GLY A 511 21.19 -2.72 -5.89
C GLY A 511 22.45 -2.17 -5.27
N THR A 512 23.59 -2.68 -5.72
CA THR A 512 24.91 -2.35 -5.18
C THR A 512 25.91 -2.12 -6.30
N ARG A 513 26.78 -1.13 -6.10
CA ARG A 513 27.96 -0.90 -6.94
C ARG A 513 28.87 -2.14 -6.91
N THR A 514 29.33 -2.60 -8.08
CA THR A 514 30.25 -3.74 -8.24
C THR A 514 31.59 -3.34 -8.85
N GLY A 515 31.69 -2.14 -9.43
CA GLY A 515 32.90 -1.58 -10.04
C GLY A 515 32.77 -0.06 -10.17
N GLU A 516 33.72 0.62 -10.81
CA GLU A 516 33.62 2.08 -11.03
C GLU A 516 32.35 2.48 -11.77
N ARG A 517 32.00 1.74 -12.83
CA ARG A 517 30.82 2.00 -13.68
C ARG A 517 29.83 0.85 -13.72
N SER A 518 30.02 -0.13 -12.83
CA SER A 518 29.29 -1.39 -12.83
C SER A 518 28.35 -1.47 -11.63
N PHE A 519 27.14 -1.97 -11.86
CA PHE A 519 26.09 -2.11 -10.85
C PHE A 519 25.36 -3.44 -10.97
N LEU A 520 24.98 -4.00 -9.82
CA LEU A 520 24.13 -5.18 -9.72
C LEU A 520 22.79 -4.78 -9.08
N GLY A 521 21.73 -4.76 -9.88
CA GLY A 521 20.35 -4.63 -9.41
C GLY A 521 19.82 -5.96 -8.86
N LYS A 522 19.04 -5.90 -7.79
CA LYS A 522 18.45 -7.06 -7.09
C LYS A 522 16.93 -6.93 -7.03
N HIS A 523 16.25 -8.07 -6.90
CA HIS A 523 14.78 -8.15 -6.95
C HIS A 523 14.21 -7.44 -8.20
N PHE A 524 14.95 -7.52 -9.30
CA PHE A 524 14.68 -6.87 -10.55
C PHE A 524 13.82 -7.79 -11.44
N ARG A 525 12.68 -7.27 -11.89
CA ARG A 525 11.78 -7.96 -12.81
C ARG A 525 11.62 -7.13 -14.07
N MET A 526 12.02 -7.67 -15.20
CA MET A 526 12.04 -6.94 -16.47
C MET A 526 10.66 -6.38 -16.87
N TRP A 527 9.60 -7.14 -16.57
CA TRP A 527 8.22 -6.73 -16.86
C TRP A 527 7.70 -5.62 -15.93
N ALA A 528 8.25 -5.51 -14.71
CA ALA A 528 7.82 -4.52 -13.71
C ALA A 528 8.65 -3.25 -13.81
N THR A 529 9.96 -3.38 -14.05
CA THR A 529 10.93 -2.28 -14.06
C THR A 529 11.68 -2.27 -15.40
N PRO A 530 11.02 -1.92 -16.51
CA PRO A 530 11.66 -1.91 -17.82
C PRO A 530 12.84 -0.91 -17.84
N ILE A 531 13.99 -1.36 -18.34
CA ILE A 531 15.19 -0.55 -18.61
C ILE A 531 15.77 -0.96 -19.95
N HIS A 532 16.37 -0.01 -20.65
CA HIS A 532 17.01 -0.22 -21.95
C HIS A 532 18.37 0.46 -22.00
N GLU A 533 19.23 0.00 -22.91
CA GLU A 533 20.43 0.75 -23.27
C GLU A 533 20.05 2.17 -23.73
N GLY A 534 20.77 3.18 -23.23
CA GLY A 534 20.45 4.59 -23.44
C GLY A 534 19.51 5.20 -22.39
N ASP A 535 18.83 4.41 -21.57
CA ASP A 535 18.03 4.96 -20.47
C ASP A 535 18.94 5.63 -19.42
N THR A 536 18.44 6.72 -18.82
CA THR A 536 19.14 7.44 -17.75
C THR A 536 18.63 6.98 -16.38
N ILE A 537 19.54 6.45 -15.56
CA ILE A 537 19.26 6.06 -14.18
C ILE A 537 19.71 7.15 -13.22
N GLU A 538 18.81 7.57 -12.35
CA GLU A 538 19.13 8.39 -11.19
C GLU A 538 19.31 7.53 -9.95
N PHE A 539 20.43 7.75 -9.25
CA PHE A 539 20.75 7.04 -8.02
C PHE A 539 20.26 7.81 -6.79
N ARG A 540 19.62 7.07 -5.89
CA ARG A 540 19.18 7.51 -4.57
C ARG A 540 19.87 6.71 -3.49
N ASN A 541 20.14 7.35 -2.37
CA ASN A 541 20.63 6.70 -1.16
C ASN A 541 19.52 5.83 -0.54
N GLU A 542 19.88 5.05 0.47
CA GLU A 542 18.96 4.20 1.23
C GLU A 542 17.77 4.98 1.84
N ASP A 543 17.96 6.24 2.19
CA ASP A 543 16.91 7.16 2.67
C ASP A 543 16.16 7.90 1.56
N LEU A 544 16.34 7.48 0.30
CA LEU A 544 15.74 8.07 -0.89
C LEU A 544 16.24 9.49 -1.22
N SER A 545 17.19 10.03 -0.44
CA SER A 545 17.86 11.29 -0.80
C SER A 545 18.68 11.12 -2.09
N PRO A 546 18.87 12.19 -2.90
CA PRO A 546 19.67 12.10 -4.10
C PRO A 546 21.11 11.69 -3.79
N ALA A 547 21.65 10.70 -4.51
CA ALA A 547 23.07 10.36 -4.44
C ALA A 547 23.94 11.32 -5.29
N GLY A 548 23.32 12.29 -5.97
CA GLY A 548 23.99 13.31 -6.77
C GLY A 548 24.48 12.84 -8.14
N VAL A 549 24.12 11.62 -8.57
CA VAL A 549 24.56 11.03 -9.84
C VAL A 549 23.37 10.57 -10.67
N GLN A 550 23.39 10.94 -11.95
CA GLN A 550 22.61 10.31 -13.01
C GLN A 550 23.57 9.74 -14.05
N ALA A 551 23.33 8.51 -14.51
CA ALA A 551 24.20 7.82 -15.46
C ALA A 551 23.38 7.11 -16.54
N VAL A 552 23.93 7.03 -17.75
CA VAL A 552 23.27 6.41 -18.91
C VAL A 552 23.69 4.95 -19.00
N ILE A 553 22.74 4.05 -19.19
CA ILE A 553 22.99 2.62 -19.40
C ILE A 553 23.73 2.43 -20.73
N ARG A 554 24.91 1.82 -20.69
CA ARG A 554 25.70 1.43 -21.88
C ARG A 554 25.40 0.01 -22.32
N SER A 555 25.28 -0.90 -21.35
CA SER A 555 24.87 -2.28 -21.59
C SER A 555 24.20 -2.83 -20.34
N PHE A 556 23.34 -3.84 -20.53
CA PHE A 556 22.75 -4.56 -19.42
C PHE A 556 22.56 -6.05 -19.75
N SER A 557 22.53 -6.88 -18.72
CA SER A 557 22.13 -8.28 -18.80
C SER A 557 21.19 -8.64 -17.65
N TYR A 558 20.16 -9.43 -17.92
CA TYR A 558 19.15 -9.83 -16.94
C TYR A 558 19.14 -11.34 -16.70
N ASP A 559 19.24 -11.76 -15.44
CA ASP A 559 19.02 -13.13 -14.98
C ASP A 559 17.64 -13.26 -14.34
N ALA A 560 16.68 -13.79 -15.10
CA ALA A 560 15.30 -13.97 -14.66
C ALA A 560 15.14 -14.97 -13.49
N LYS A 561 16.07 -15.92 -13.32
CA LYS A 561 15.98 -16.90 -12.23
C LYS A 561 16.41 -16.31 -10.90
N LYS A 562 17.36 -15.37 -10.94
CA LYS A 562 17.85 -14.66 -9.75
C LYS A 562 17.11 -13.37 -9.46
N GLU A 563 16.31 -12.88 -10.42
CA GLU A 563 15.75 -11.53 -10.38
C GLU A 563 16.87 -10.48 -10.21
N GLU A 564 17.93 -10.61 -11.01
CA GLU A 564 19.11 -9.73 -10.94
C GLU A 564 19.45 -9.15 -12.31
N CYS A 565 19.92 -7.91 -12.35
CA CYS A 565 20.44 -7.28 -13.57
C CYS A 565 21.85 -6.73 -13.33
N SER A 566 22.77 -7.01 -14.26
CA SER A 566 24.10 -6.37 -14.30
C SER A 566 24.07 -5.24 -15.31
N ILE A 567 24.53 -4.05 -14.91
CA ILE A 567 24.44 -2.83 -15.70
C ILE A 567 25.81 -2.15 -15.74
N GLU A 568 26.23 -1.78 -16.95
CA GLU A 568 27.39 -0.90 -17.16
C GLU A 568 26.92 0.51 -17.54
N PHE A 569 27.52 1.52 -16.92
CA PHE A 569 27.16 2.92 -17.08
C PHE A 569 28.22 3.72 -17.85
N ASP A 570 27.80 4.86 -18.40
CA ASP A 570 28.67 5.79 -19.12
C ASP A 570 29.69 6.51 -18.23
N ARG A 571 29.46 6.53 -16.92
CA ARG A 571 30.25 7.26 -15.92
C ARG A 571 30.24 6.53 -14.57
N PRO A 572 31.05 6.98 -13.58
CA PRO A 572 31.09 6.35 -12.28
C PRO A 572 29.74 6.31 -11.55
N VAL A 573 29.45 5.18 -10.91
CA VAL A 573 28.30 4.98 -10.00
C VAL A 573 28.68 5.49 -8.61
N PRO A 574 27.77 6.13 -7.85
CA PRO A 574 28.07 6.63 -6.51
C PRO A 574 28.44 5.50 -5.54
N ASP A 575 29.19 5.85 -4.50
CA ASP A 575 29.46 4.96 -3.38
C ASP A 575 28.20 4.69 -2.56
N GLY A 576 28.00 3.44 -2.13
CA GLY A 576 26.86 3.07 -1.30
C GLY A 576 26.70 1.56 -1.16
N LYS A 577 26.30 1.11 0.05
CA LYS A 577 26.01 -0.31 0.31
C LYS A 577 24.66 -0.76 -0.26
N LEU A 578 23.74 0.18 -0.46
CA LEU A 578 22.46 -0.02 -1.13
C LEU A 578 22.09 1.30 -1.78
N LEU A 579 21.81 1.27 -3.07
CA LEU A 579 21.31 2.40 -3.84
C LEU A 579 19.97 2.03 -4.46
N VAL A 580 19.05 2.98 -4.50
CA VAL A 580 17.77 2.88 -5.21
C VAL A 580 17.92 3.61 -6.55
N CYS A 581 17.35 3.03 -7.60
CA CYS A 581 17.52 3.46 -8.98
C CYS A 581 16.17 3.87 -9.58
N PHE A 582 16.08 5.11 -10.04
CA PHE A 582 14.92 5.64 -10.75
C PHE A 582 15.23 5.74 -12.24
N ASN A 583 14.41 5.13 -13.10
CA ASN A 583 14.57 5.24 -14.55
C ASN A 583 13.89 6.51 -15.06
N ARG A 584 14.67 7.48 -15.53
CA ARG A 584 14.18 8.79 -16.00
C ARG A 584 13.64 8.79 -17.43
N ARG A 585 13.58 7.62 -18.09
CA ARG A 585 12.76 7.44 -19.31
C ARG A 585 11.27 7.63 -18.99
N TYR A 586 10.86 7.16 -17.82
CA TYR A 586 9.46 7.17 -17.40
C TYR A 586 9.18 8.29 -16.41
N GLY A 587 7.92 8.66 -16.38
CA GLY A 587 7.36 9.69 -15.55
C GLY A 587 5.87 9.73 -15.77
N SER A 588 5.12 8.97 -14.98
CA SER A 588 3.65 8.93 -14.99
C SER A 588 3.02 10.21 -14.40
N HIS A 589 3.75 11.34 -14.49
CA HIS A 589 3.43 12.66 -13.99
C HIS A 589 2.35 13.37 -14.82
N ASN A 590 1.89 14.54 -14.37
CA ASN A 590 0.84 15.31 -15.04
C ASN A 590 -0.47 14.54 -15.11
N TYR A 591 -1.19 14.43 -14.00
CA TYR A 591 -2.52 13.82 -13.99
C TYR A 591 -3.57 14.74 -13.38
N ILE A 592 -4.76 14.71 -13.98
CA ILE A 592 -5.93 15.46 -13.56
C ILE A 592 -7.06 14.47 -13.38
N ILE A 593 -7.57 14.34 -12.15
CA ILE A 593 -8.68 13.49 -11.79
C ILE A 593 -9.79 14.38 -11.23
N ARG A 594 -10.91 14.50 -11.95
CA ARG A 594 -11.97 15.42 -11.55
C ARG A 594 -13.38 14.93 -11.81
N ASN A 595 -14.32 15.55 -11.09
CA ASN A 595 -15.77 15.34 -11.25
C ASN A 595 -16.17 13.86 -11.21
N SER A 596 -15.42 13.02 -10.49
CA SER A 596 -15.55 11.57 -10.55
C SER A 596 -15.99 10.98 -9.20
N TYR A 597 -16.47 9.74 -9.23
CA TYR A 597 -16.96 9.00 -8.06
C TYR A 597 -16.16 7.71 -7.85
N PHE A 598 -15.62 7.52 -6.65
CA PHE A 598 -14.78 6.38 -6.27
C PHE A 598 -15.33 5.73 -5.00
N HIS A 599 -15.80 4.49 -5.08
CA HIS A 599 -16.59 3.96 -3.98
C HIS A 599 -16.65 2.43 -3.80
N ASP A 600 -16.90 1.98 -2.56
CA ASP A 600 -17.20 0.58 -2.21
C ASP A 600 -16.17 -0.44 -2.71
N ASN A 601 -14.94 -0.03 -2.96
CA ASN A 601 -13.86 -0.91 -3.38
C ASN A 601 -13.04 -1.34 -2.16
N ARG A 602 -12.48 -2.55 -2.28
CA ARG A 602 -11.17 -2.85 -1.73
C ARG A 602 -10.20 -2.39 -2.80
N ALA A 603 -9.07 -1.73 -2.55
CA ALA A 603 -8.48 -1.31 -1.29
C ALA A 603 -8.60 0.22 -1.12
N ALA A 604 -7.58 0.98 -1.53
CA ALA A 604 -7.60 2.44 -1.43
C ALA A 604 -8.44 3.07 -2.55
N GLY A 605 -8.83 4.33 -2.39
CA GLY A 605 -9.34 5.10 -3.53
C GLY A 605 -8.21 5.32 -4.54
N PHE A 606 -7.26 6.17 -4.19
CA PHE A 606 -6.08 6.44 -5.01
C PHE A 606 -4.78 5.98 -4.33
N ARG A 607 -3.84 5.49 -5.14
CA ARG A 607 -2.41 5.47 -4.88
C ARG A 607 -1.71 6.42 -5.85
N LEU A 608 -1.26 7.56 -5.33
CA LEU A 608 -0.58 8.61 -6.09
C LEU A 608 0.89 8.63 -5.74
N GLN A 609 1.74 8.19 -6.67
CA GLN A 609 3.18 8.04 -6.46
C GLN A 609 4.02 8.73 -7.54
N ALA A 610 3.37 9.59 -8.34
CA ALA A 610 3.97 10.36 -9.44
C ALA A 610 3.71 11.88 -9.27
N ASP A 611 4.62 12.68 -9.82
CA ASP A 611 4.63 14.14 -9.70
C ASP A 611 3.47 14.84 -10.44
N ASN A 612 3.23 16.09 -10.06
CA ASN A 612 2.38 17.05 -10.75
C ASN A 612 0.92 16.59 -10.92
N GLY A 613 0.20 16.49 -9.80
CA GLY A 613 -1.15 15.95 -9.73
C GLY A 613 -2.24 16.96 -9.36
N LEU A 614 -3.45 16.72 -9.86
CA LEU A 614 -4.68 17.41 -9.42
C LEU A 614 -5.80 16.40 -9.18
N ALA A 615 -6.31 16.35 -7.96
CA ALA A 615 -7.55 15.67 -7.59
C ALA A 615 -8.60 16.71 -7.19
N GLU A 616 -9.59 16.96 -8.05
CA GLU A 616 -10.54 18.07 -7.89
C GLU A 616 -12.00 17.64 -7.99
N ASN A 617 -12.85 18.09 -7.06
CA ASN A 617 -14.31 17.91 -7.12
C ASN A 617 -14.74 16.44 -7.27
N ASN A 618 -13.98 15.51 -6.68
CA ASN A 618 -14.34 14.10 -6.65
C ASN A 618 -15.13 13.74 -5.40
N ARG A 619 -15.86 12.64 -5.46
CA ARG A 619 -16.51 12.02 -4.32
C ARG A 619 -15.87 10.67 -4.03
N PHE A 620 -15.45 10.47 -2.79
CA PHE A 620 -15.00 9.20 -2.24
C PHE A 620 -16.04 8.73 -1.24
N TYR A 621 -16.46 7.48 -1.35
CA TYR A 621 -17.44 6.91 -0.45
C TYR A 621 -17.07 5.48 -0.10
N HIS A 622 -16.93 5.20 1.19
CA HIS A 622 -16.87 3.82 1.67
C HIS A 622 -15.75 2.97 1.02
N ASN A 623 -14.59 3.58 0.73
CA ASN A 623 -13.39 2.83 0.36
C ASN A 623 -12.91 2.05 1.61
N GLN A 624 -12.57 0.77 1.44
CA GLN A 624 -12.18 -0.11 2.56
C GLN A 624 -10.92 0.41 3.29
N MET A 625 -9.97 0.97 2.55
CA MET A 625 -8.70 1.55 3.02
C MET A 625 -8.67 3.09 2.78
N PRO A 626 -7.57 3.83 3.02
CA PRO A 626 -7.53 5.28 2.81
C PRO A 626 -8.05 5.69 1.43
N ALA A 627 -8.79 6.80 1.37
CA ALA A 627 -9.29 7.34 0.12
C ALA A 627 -8.15 7.75 -0.81
N ILE A 628 -7.04 8.27 -0.25
CA ILE A 628 -5.83 8.61 -0.99
C ILE A 628 -4.61 8.14 -0.21
N ARG A 629 -3.73 7.41 -0.87
CA ARG A 629 -2.39 7.06 -0.43
C ARG A 629 -1.38 7.79 -1.31
N ILE A 630 -0.48 8.53 -0.68
CA ILE A 630 0.66 9.21 -1.31
C ILE A 630 1.90 8.51 -0.77
N GLU A 631 2.40 7.55 -1.53
CA GLU A 631 3.43 6.64 -1.07
C GLU A 631 4.51 6.47 -2.11
N THR A 632 5.71 6.09 -1.68
CA THR A 632 6.79 5.64 -2.55
C THR A 632 7.81 4.87 -1.72
N GLY A 633 8.59 4.03 -2.39
CA GLY A 633 9.81 3.50 -1.85
C GLY A 633 10.13 2.12 -2.39
N TYR A 634 10.82 1.31 -1.58
CA TYR A 634 11.34 0.01 -1.98
C TYR A 634 11.26 -0.99 -0.84
N SER A 635 11.03 -2.26 -1.18
CA SER A 635 11.08 -3.37 -0.25
C SER A 635 12.12 -4.39 -0.69
N LEU A 636 12.77 -5.06 0.27
CA LEU A 636 13.70 -6.14 -0.03
C LEU A 636 13.01 -7.46 -0.38
N THR A 637 11.68 -7.53 -0.28
CA THR A 637 10.92 -8.77 -0.44
C THR A 637 9.71 -8.63 -1.36
N SER A 638 9.31 -7.41 -1.72
CA SER A 638 8.05 -7.14 -2.40
C SER A 638 8.16 -5.98 -3.40
N TRP A 639 7.43 -4.87 -3.17
CA TRP A 639 7.23 -3.77 -4.12
C TRP A 639 8.39 -2.77 -4.15
N CYS A 640 8.62 -2.20 -5.32
CA CYS A 640 9.52 -1.08 -5.57
C CYS A 640 8.79 -0.07 -6.49
N GLU A 641 8.13 0.92 -5.88
CA GLU A 641 7.15 1.79 -6.55
C GLU A 641 7.33 3.28 -6.22
N GLY A 642 7.09 4.10 -7.23
CA GLY A 642 7.15 5.56 -7.18
C GLY A 642 8.57 6.14 -7.20
N TYR A 643 8.66 7.41 -7.56
CA TYR A 643 9.89 8.22 -7.52
C TYR A 643 9.82 9.37 -6.51
N GLY A 644 8.78 9.40 -5.68
CA GLY A 644 8.37 10.58 -4.92
C GLY A 644 7.27 11.37 -5.63
N LEU A 645 6.83 12.43 -4.96
CA LEU A 645 5.77 13.29 -5.47
C LEU A 645 6.06 14.76 -5.13
N THR A 646 6.04 15.64 -6.12
CA THR A 646 6.02 17.09 -5.96
C THR A 646 4.84 17.73 -6.69
N ASN A 647 4.31 18.84 -6.16
CA ASN A 647 3.19 19.62 -6.72
C ASN A 647 1.88 18.81 -6.87
N LEU A 648 1.25 18.49 -5.74
CA LEU A 648 -0.08 17.85 -5.72
C LEU A 648 -1.13 18.75 -5.08
N VAL A 649 -2.25 18.91 -5.79
CA VAL A 649 -3.42 19.63 -5.31
C VAL A 649 -4.59 18.68 -5.13
N ILE A 650 -5.14 18.62 -3.91
CA ILE A 650 -6.35 17.88 -3.55
C ILE A 650 -7.39 18.92 -3.10
N ARG A 651 -8.33 19.28 -3.98
CA ARG A 651 -9.27 20.37 -3.71
C ARG A 651 -10.74 20.08 -4.00
N GLY A 652 -11.62 20.61 -3.16
CA GLY A 652 -13.07 20.52 -3.40
C GLY A 652 -13.65 19.10 -3.37
N ASN A 653 -12.89 18.10 -2.90
CA ASN A 653 -13.35 16.72 -2.84
C ASN A 653 -14.24 16.48 -1.61
N THR A 654 -15.11 15.48 -1.69
CA THR A 654 -15.86 14.97 -0.54
C THR A 654 -15.40 13.56 -0.20
N PHE A 655 -14.94 13.36 1.03
CA PHE A 655 -14.56 12.06 1.58
C PHE A 655 -15.59 11.66 2.63
N ASP A 656 -16.36 10.60 2.36
CA ASP A 656 -17.40 10.15 3.26
C ASP A 656 -17.17 8.68 3.65
N SER A 657 -16.95 8.47 4.94
CA SER A 657 -16.85 7.14 5.54
C SER A 657 -15.77 6.27 4.89
N CYS A 658 -14.63 6.87 4.50
CA CYS A 658 -13.48 6.16 3.95
C CYS A 658 -12.62 5.49 5.04
N ASN A 659 -11.85 4.48 4.65
CA ASN A 659 -11.03 3.64 5.53
C ASN A 659 -11.85 2.91 6.59
N THR A 660 -12.93 2.25 6.18
CA THR A 660 -13.94 1.71 7.11
C THR A 660 -13.43 0.66 8.06
N VAL A 661 -12.37 -0.08 7.73
CA VAL A 661 -11.79 -1.12 8.59
C VAL A 661 -11.06 -0.53 9.80
N GLY A 662 -10.36 0.60 9.62
CA GLY A 662 -9.67 1.31 10.69
C GLY A 662 -8.40 0.62 11.23
N ASN A 663 -7.79 -0.30 10.48
CA ASN A 663 -6.68 -1.16 10.94
C ASN A 663 -5.26 -0.59 10.70
N GLU A 664 -5.12 0.55 10.01
CA GLU A 664 -3.81 1.18 9.77
C GLU A 664 -3.34 2.03 10.96
N GLU A 665 -2.02 2.24 11.09
CA GLU A 665 -1.33 2.87 12.23
C GLU A 665 -2.03 4.12 12.81
N HIS A 666 -2.71 4.90 11.96
CA HIS A 666 -3.54 6.04 12.36
C HIS A 666 -4.93 6.09 11.70
N GLY A 667 -5.31 5.04 10.97
CA GLY A 667 -6.56 4.96 10.18
C GLY A 667 -6.86 6.21 9.32
N PRO A 668 -5.90 6.76 8.56
CA PRO A 668 -6.08 8.04 7.88
C PRO A 668 -7.11 7.96 6.74
N VAL A 669 -7.77 9.08 6.43
CA VAL A 669 -8.48 9.25 5.14
C VAL A 669 -7.47 9.48 4.00
N ILE A 670 -6.45 10.30 4.26
CA ILE A 670 -5.32 10.54 3.35
C ILE A 670 -4.02 10.09 4.03
N HIS A 671 -3.36 9.05 3.51
CA HIS A 671 -2.08 8.58 4.02
C HIS A 671 -0.94 9.15 3.18
N MET A 672 0.07 9.77 3.81
CA MET A 672 1.33 10.10 3.15
C MET A 672 2.52 9.57 3.94
N SER A 673 3.27 8.65 3.32
CA SER A 673 4.47 8.06 3.92
C SER A 673 5.31 7.31 2.88
N VAL A 674 6.59 7.11 3.19
CA VAL A 674 7.43 6.15 2.46
C VAL A 674 7.32 4.74 3.06
N PHE A 675 7.72 3.74 2.28
CA PHE A 675 8.04 2.40 2.75
C PHE A 675 9.48 2.04 2.32
N ARG A 676 10.28 1.47 3.22
CA ARG A 676 11.67 1.09 2.93
C ARG A 676 11.96 -0.28 3.50
N LYS A 677 12.73 -1.11 2.80
CA LYS A 677 13.13 -2.46 3.24
C LYS A 677 11.98 -3.41 3.60
N ASP A 678 11.48 -3.35 4.82
CA ASP A 678 10.38 -4.16 5.33
C ASP A 678 9.12 -3.31 5.42
N THR A 679 8.11 -3.62 4.61
CA THR A 679 6.86 -2.88 4.58
C THR A 679 6.07 -2.96 5.89
N SER A 680 6.42 -3.89 6.80
CA SER A 680 5.75 -4.06 8.09
C SER A 680 6.33 -3.22 9.22
N SER A 681 7.50 -2.59 9.04
CA SER A 681 8.13 -1.80 10.10
C SER A 681 7.76 -0.31 10.02
N PRO A 682 7.22 0.28 11.11
CA PRO A 682 6.84 1.70 11.16
C PRO A 682 8.04 2.65 11.10
N ASP A 683 9.26 2.14 11.36
CA ASP A 683 10.51 2.92 11.43
C ASP A 683 11.14 3.22 10.06
N ASN A 684 10.48 2.83 8.97
CA ASN A 684 11.02 2.97 7.61
C ASN A 684 10.76 4.34 6.97
N LYS A 685 10.39 5.35 7.76
CA LYS A 685 10.25 6.75 7.32
C LYS A 685 11.59 7.33 6.84
N SER A 686 11.55 8.38 6.03
CA SER A 686 12.75 9.11 5.63
C SER A 686 12.75 10.53 6.19
N PRO A 687 13.88 11.04 6.72
CA PRO A 687 14.04 12.46 7.03
C PRO A 687 14.17 13.32 5.76
N TYR A 688 14.50 12.73 4.61
CA TYR A 688 14.52 13.43 3.34
C TYR A 688 13.08 13.68 2.86
N PRO A 689 12.71 14.95 2.54
CA PRO A 689 11.36 15.30 2.10
C PRO A 689 11.16 14.88 0.63
N ILE A 690 10.99 13.58 0.39
CA ILE A 690 10.73 13.04 -0.95
C ILE A 690 9.36 13.45 -1.49
N PHE A 691 8.42 13.75 -0.60
CA PHE A 691 7.17 14.41 -0.96
C PHE A 691 7.32 15.92 -0.75
N SER A 692 6.88 16.74 -1.71
CA SER A 692 6.94 18.19 -1.54
C SER A 692 5.81 18.95 -2.22
N ASP A 693 5.56 20.17 -1.75
CA ASP A 693 4.64 21.12 -2.38
C ASP A 693 3.22 20.56 -2.54
N LEU A 694 2.57 20.31 -1.40
CA LEU A 694 1.23 19.76 -1.33
C LEU A 694 0.19 20.79 -0.88
N LEU A 695 -0.99 20.75 -1.51
CA LEU A 695 -2.14 21.55 -1.13
C LEU A 695 -3.38 20.68 -0.96
N VAL A 696 -3.90 20.60 0.26
CA VAL A 696 -5.19 19.96 0.58
C VAL A 696 -6.17 21.04 1.00
N GLU A 697 -7.07 21.44 0.10
CA GLU A 697 -7.93 22.60 0.35
C GLU A 697 -9.41 22.46 0.03
N SER A 698 -10.25 23.12 0.82
CA SER A 698 -11.69 23.22 0.55
C SER A 698 -12.40 21.87 0.41
N ASN A 699 -11.84 20.80 0.98
CA ASN A 699 -12.44 19.47 0.97
C ASN A 699 -13.43 19.32 2.14
N ARG A 700 -14.34 18.36 1.99
CA ARG A 700 -15.27 17.93 3.04
C ARG A 700 -14.86 16.53 3.50
N PHE A 701 -14.59 16.38 4.79
CA PHE A 701 -14.33 15.10 5.43
C PHE A 701 -15.49 14.75 6.34
N ILE A 702 -16.16 13.64 6.07
CA ILE A 702 -17.37 13.19 6.76
C ILE A 702 -17.08 11.80 7.34
N ASN A 703 -17.30 11.65 8.65
CA ASN A 703 -17.19 10.38 9.36
C ASN A 703 -15.85 9.65 9.17
N ALA A 704 -14.73 10.40 9.15
CA ALA A 704 -13.38 9.82 9.10
C ALA A 704 -13.22 8.70 10.15
N ALA A 705 -12.68 7.55 9.75
CA ALA A 705 -12.48 6.40 10.64
C ALA A 705 -11.36 6.66 11.67
N GLY A 706 -10.30 7.35 11.27
CA GLY A 706 -9.18 7.75 12.12
C GLY A 706 -8.78 9.19 11.83
N THR A 707 -7.48 9.44 11.70
CA THR A 707 -6.95 10.77 11.34
C THR A 707 -7.49 11.23 9.98
N LEU A 708 -7.56 12.55 9.76
CA LEU A 708 -7.88 13.10 8.44
C LEU A 708 -6.76 12.79 7.46
N MET A 709 -5.55 13.11 7.88
CA MET A 709 -4.36 12.98 7.07
C MET A 709 -3.18 12.63 7.97
N THR A 710 -2.35 11.69 7.52
CA THR A 710 -1.01 11.49 8.04
C THR A 710 0.00 12.05 7.05
N VAL A 711 1.00 12.76 7.55
CA VAL A 711 2.04 13.42 6.75
C VAL A 711 3.40 12.97 7.26
N SER A 712 4.20 12.35 6.40
CA SER A 712 5.56 11.94 6.72
C SER A 712 6.50 12.01 5.54
N SER A 713 7.79 12.28 5.79
CA SER A 713 8.84 12.40 4.76
C SER A 713 8.52 13.49 3.73
N ALA A 714 8.05 14.66 4.21
CA ALA A 714 7.44 15.70 3.39
C ALA A 714 7.99 17.11 3.62
N GLY A 715 7.93 17.97 2.59
CA GLY A 715 8.27 19.38 2.64
C GLY A 715 7.14 20.26 2.09
N ASN A 716 6.87 21.42 2.68
CA ASN A 716 5.90 22.41 2.17
C ASN A 716 4.49 21.82 1.98
N VAL A 717 3.84 21.45 3.09
CA VAL A 717 2.49 20.86 3.08
C VAL A 717 1.48 21.86 3.62
N THR A 718 0.49 22.23 2.81
CA THR A 718 -0.59 23.15 3.21
C THR A 718 -1.94 22.44 3.25
N ILE A 719 -2.59 22.45 4.41
CA ILE A 719 -3.93 21.89 4.65
C ILE A 719 -4.82 23.06 5.07
N ARG A 720 -5.71 23.52 4.19
CA ARG A 720 -6.48 24.75 4.46
C ARG A 720 -7.95 24.73 4.06
N ASN A 721 -8.78 25.51 4.74
CA ASN A 721 -10.19 25.70 4.40
C ASN A 721 -11.03 24.42 4.30
N ASN A 722 -10.57 23.30 4.84
CA ASN A 722 -11.33 22.05 4.84
C ASN A 722 -12.42 22.10 5.91
N LYS A 723 -13.51 21.36 5.68
CA LYS A 723 -14.62 21.20 6.62
C LYS A 723 -14.70 19.76 7.08
N ILE A 724 -14.77 19.54 8.38
CA ILE A 724 -14.66 18.23 9.01
C ILE A 724 -15.88 17.98 9.88
N TYR A 725 -16.56 16.87 9.60
CA TYR A 725 -17.83 16.47 10.20
C TYR A 725 -17.70 15.09 10.83
N GLY A 726 -18.26 14.95 12.03
CA GLY A 726 -18.36 13.67 12.73
C GLY A 726 -19.79 13.47 13.20
N GLU A 727 -20.57 12.71 12.43
CA GLU A 727 -22.01 12.53 12.65
C GLU A 727 -22.33 11.16 13.24
N GLN A 728 -21.36 10.23 13.18
CA GLN A 728 -21.56 8.84 13.58
C GLN A 728 -20.49 8.33 14.55
N ALA A 729 -20.97 7.54 15.52
CA ALA A 729 -20.14 6.73 16.40
C ALA A 729 -19.38 5.66 15.59
N ARG A 730 -18.27 5.19 16.17
CA ARG A 730 -17.44 4.12 15.63
C ARG A 730 -17.30 3.02 16.67
N MET A 731 -17.18 1.77 16.24
CA MET A 731 -16.99 0.61 17.12
C MET A 731 -15.67 0.69 17.90
N GLN A 732 -14.60 1.16 17.26
CA GLN A 732 -13.28 1.37 17.85
C GLN A 732 -13.05 2.87 18.06
N THR A 733 -12.71 3.24 19.29
CA THR A 733 -12.39 4.62 19.62
C THR A 733 -10.94 4.93 19.20
N ASN A 734 -10.78 5.93 18.34
CA ASN A 734 -9.45 6.45 17.99
C ASN A 734 -9.29 7.86 18.56
N ALA A 735 -8.39 8.03 19.53
CA ALA A 735 -8.14 9.31 20.19
C ALA A 735 -7.57 10.38 19.26
N LYS A 736 -7.01 9.99 18.10
CA LYS A 736 -6.49 10.87 17.04
C LYS A 736 -7.52 11.11 15.92
N ARG A 737 -8.75 10.59 16.07
CA ARG A 737 -9.79 10.72 15.03
C ARG A 737 -10.02 12.18 14.66
N SER A 738 -10.09 12.42 13.36
CA SER A 738 -10.27 13.74 12.74
C SER A 738 -9.13 14.74 12.97
N ALA A 739 -7.96 14.31 13.47
CA ALA A 739 -6.76 15.14 13.53
C ALA A 739 -5.95 15.03 12.23
N VAL A 740 -5.10 16.03 11.96
CA VAL A 740 -3.92 15.87 11.11
C VAL A 740 -2.80 15.29 11.97
N TYR A 741 -2.10 14.26 11.50
CA TYR A 741 -0.90 13.72 12.15
C TYR A 741 0.34 13.98 11.29
N ALA A 742 1.42 14.49 11.87
CA ALA A 742 2.64 14.79 11.11
C ALA A 742 3.92 14.32 11.82
N SER A 743 4.87 13.77 11.05
CA SER A 743 6.24 13.46 11.46
C SER A 743 7.19 13.68 10.28
N TYR A 744 8.50 13.76 10.49
CA TYR A 744 9.51 13.92 9.42
C TYR A 744 9.09 14.94 8.33
N THR A 745 8.64 16.12 8.78
CA THR A 745 8.01 17.12 7.91
C THR A 745 8.64 18.49 8.12
N THR A 746 8.95 19.17 7.03
CA THR A 746 9.42 20.56 7.06
C THR A 746 8.37 21.47 6.42
N ASN A 747 8.04 22.58 7.06
CA ASN A 747 7.05 23.57 6.60
C ASN A 747 5.65 22.95 6.44
N ILE A 748 4.94 22.77 7.55
CA ILE A 748 3.52 22.38 7.53
C ILE A 748 2.64 23.55 7.94
N SER A 749 1.63 23.83 7.13
CA SER A 749 0.63 24.88 7.34
C SER A 749 -0.75 24.25 7.46
N VAL A 750 -1.34 24.29 8.66
CA VAL A 750 -2.74 23.91 8.89
C VAL A 750 -3.52 25.20 9.16
N ILE A 751 -4.33 25.65 8.21
CA ILE A 751 -4.87 27.03 8.21
C ILE A 751 -6.37 27.06 7.93
N ASN A 752 -7.14 27.85 8.68
CA ASN A 752 -8.56 28.14 8.38
C ASN A 752 -9.48 26.91 8.22
N ASN A 753 -9.09 25.74 8.74
CA ASN A 753 -9.93 24.55 8.70
C ASN A 753 -11.02 24.64 9.78
N VAL A 754 -12.17 24.03 9.50
CA VAL A 754 -13.35 24.06 10.37
C VAL A 754 -13.72 22.64 10.78
N TRP A 755 -13.65 22.37 12.08
CA TRP A 755 -14.19 21.15 12.67
C TRP A 755 -15.57 21.43 13.26
N GLN A 756 -16.56 20.61 12.91
CA GLN A 756 -17.85 20.61 13.60
C GLN A 756 -17.65 20.03 15.01
N ALA A 757 -18.18 20.73 16.01
CA ALA A 757 -18.19 20.25 17.38
C ALA A 757 -19.05 18.98 17.46
N SER A 758 -18.43 17.87 17.87
CA SER A 758 -19.10 16.59 17.98
C SER A 758 -18.34 15.66 18.92
N PRO A 759 -19.01 14.79 19.71
CA PRO A 759 -18.34 13.74 20.47
C PRO A 759 -17.54 12.77 19.60
N TYR A 760 -17.80 12.75 18.29
CA TYR A 760 -17.14 11.90 17.30
C TYR A 760 -15.90 12.56 16.67
N VAL A 761 -15.56 13.79 17.09
CA VAL A 761 -14.38 14.54 16.67
C VAL A 761 -13.52 14.86 17.91
N PRO A 762 -12.84 13.86 18.51
CA PRO A 762 -12.15 14.02 19.81
C PRO A 762 -10.84 14.82 19.72
N ALA A 763 -10.28 15.00 18.52
CA ALA A 763 -8.99 15.67 18.34
C ALA A 763 -9.00 16.68 17.17
N PRO A 764 -9.79 17.76 17.25
CA PRO A 764 -9.79 18.78 16.20
C PRO A 764 -8.48 19.55 16.20
N GLY A 765 -7.63 19.34 15.20
CA GLY A 765 -6.37 20.08 15.05
C GLY A 765 -5.21 19.23 14.52
N LEU A 766 -3.99 19.59 14.93
CA LEU A 766 -2.73 19.00 14.49
C LEU A 766 -2.05 18.24 15.64
N ILE A 767 -1.66 17.00 15.39
CA ILE A 767 -0.82 16.16 16.26
C ILE A 767 0.51 15.94 15.53
N TYR A 768 1.63 16.07 16.21
CA TYR A 768 2.93 15.91 15.56
C TYR A 768 4.04 15.43 16.49
N GLU A 769 5.08 14.85 15.90
CA GLU A 769 6.32 14.47 16.59
C GLU A 769 7.30 15.65 16.60
N SER A 770 7.58 16.21 17.78
CA SER A 770 8.27 17.49 17.94
C SER A 770 9.73 17.50 17.51
N ASP A 771 10.40 16.35 17.49
CA ASP A 771 11.80 16.21 17.09
C ASP A 771 11.98 15.95 15.59
N THR A 772 10.90 15.70 14.86
CA THR A 772 10.93 15.40 13.43
C THR A 772 10.19 16.45 12.60
N ILE A 773 9.78 17.57 13.20
CA ILE A 773 9.00 18.60 12.53
C ILE A 773 9.62 19.99 12.68
N TYR A 774 9.64 20.73 11.57
CA TYR A 774 10.21 22.08 11.50
C TYR A 774 9.25 22.99 10.72
N GLY A 775 9.11 24.26 11.12
CA GLY A 775 8.27 25.23 10.41
C GLY A 775 6.77 24.96 10.49
N ILE A 776 6.19 24.90 11.69
CA ILE A 776 4.73 24.72 11.85
C ILE A 776 4.01 26.06 11.84
N ARG A 777 3.00 26.18 10.97
CA ARG A 777 1.97 27.21 11.04
C ARG A 777 0.61 26.58 11.35
N PHE A 778 -0.05 27.06 12.42
CA PHE A 778 -1.36 26.55 12.87
C PHE A 778 -2.26 27.72 13.25
N ASP A 779 -2.94 28.30 12.27
CA ASP A 779 -3.63 29.60 12.41
C ASP A 779 -5.05 29.56 11.84
N GLY A 780 -5.97 30.35 12.40
CA GLY A 780 -7.33 30.51 11.88
C GLY A 780 -8.22 29.26 11.94
N ASN A 781 -7.73 28.14 12.46
CA ASN A 781 -8.48 26.90 12.64
C ASN A 781 -9.53 27.06 13.74
N THR A 782 -10.77 26.64 13.46
CA THR A 782 -11.89 26.83 14.37
C THR A 782 -12.70 25.56 14.60
N VAL A 783 -13.25 25.42 15.80
CA VAL A 783 -14.30 24.46 16.12
C VAL A 783 -15.63 25.21 16.16
N LYS A 784 -16.63 24.78 15.40
CA LYS A 784 -17.96 25.42 15.36
C LYS A 784 -19.02 24.51 15.96
N GLN A 785 -19.87 25.07 16.82
CA GLN A 785 -21.18 24.49 17.12
C GLN A 785 -22.14 24.83 15.96
N ASP A 786 -23.07 23.93 15.65
CA ASP A 786 -24.07 24.16 14.60
C ASP A 786 -24.98 25.35 14.90
#